data_AF-A0A959KUR5-F1
#
_entry.id   AF-A0A959KUR5-F1
#
_cell.length_a   1.000
_cell.length_b   1.000
_cell.length_c   1.000
_cell.angle_alpha   90.00
_cell.angle_beta   90.00
_cell.angle_gamma   90.00
#
_symmetry.space_group_name_H-M   'P 1'
#
loop_
_entity.id
_entity.type
_entity.pdbx_description
1 polymer ?
#
loop_
_entity_poly.entity_id
_entity_poly.type
_entity_poly.pdbx_seq_one_letter_code
_entity_poly.pdbx_strand_id
1 'polypeptide(L)'
;MKHLYLTFFFFALLCGLPLFGQDTIVVQTFTWDSPTRAGYFEFPDDPTASYRKILMRYNMRCHDAAVGNGNVGCREWDYSCNTFLTDPELTDSVMATHPTHLISNFSGTEFEYTDVPTYTYLQFVQHEAGFSNITSQSNTTIGFASELIGLGEAAVGRQQYLFQGSELANAGMSAGPIYGLTIPILTAGDELKFLRLRIKQTAQSELNPNAPEVDGFTEVYFLNTDPSTGDQEFRFYQPFDWDGASNLLVEFSFTNPNTGLPTYALGSDAGFPAALSSTTPDFSLNFAGSGNIDAPTDAFSGISNEITISLWCFGDAATLPANSTIFEGVDANNQRQANVHLPWGNGQVYWDCGNDGGGYDRINLAANAADYEGRWNHWAFTKNAATGSMKIYLNGQLWHSGSGKTKPIDIQSFRIGSNAGSSNFYYGKVNEFRVWNKELDPATIQEWMYKPLSADHPDYANLTAYYPLNEGIGTITADASPNGAVGTIYSFPTWSPLRGKDLYQAFAASNLRPQVTFIQGEIEISDNEVIVLDSTLNSPHSVISFGVDGTDLVALDTTYVYRAGDLNILDENGAVVGTQFVTPDGAISIGSLSYYQKTDAKFELLSLVTPYGNGLDLGPEGKTFTFDVTDYAPILKGEKYLSIELGGEYQEELDIQFLFITGTPPREVLSIQNIWPFRRGWYADIQAENVFEPRELTLSPDGDRFKVRSSITGHGQNGEFVPRTHYLNLNDAPNEFEYEVWKKCGENPIFPQGGTWLFDRAGWCPGMATDVHELPLDFLANAGETITIDYGVIGPQLNEANYLVSNQLVTYGPANFNRDLAVEAIVKPTLQLEYERFNPICSHPRVAVKNTGALSVNSLKIDYKVRGGSVELTRDYFGQIAPGETKVIELPIDWLGFWLTDEPEYVFEVQVHSPDGATDEYAANDYMSAVFQLPDMYDSDDELVLQLRTNNRPTENYYTITDLEGNVVMSRYQMANSTTYNDEINLPSGCYSLFVEDSGDDGLDYWYWNVVDPSVGSGFIKIQEIVNGIPITVKSFEPEFGGSIRYDFVVGQYTGSSEVEAPRLFTVYPNPAQDEVIVELQGFGASELQLELIDLTGQILLRQTVEQGADHLRLPVALHGIPTGMYQLRVVQESKSWVRPVVKVK
;
A
#
# COMPACT_ATOMS: atom_id res chain seq x y z
N MET A 1 -46.27 75.62 42.65
CA MET A 1 -45.67 75.60 44.01
C MET A 1 -44.27 75.00 43.89
N LYS A 2 -43.29 75.52 44.66
CA LYS A 2 -42.04 74.89 45.18
C LYS A 2 -41.47 73.64 44.44
N HIS A 3 -40.18 73.45 44.11
CA HIS A 3 -38.88 74.14 44.23
C HIS A 3 -37.85 73.31 43.40
N LEU A 4 -36.56 73.61 43.18
CA LEU A 4 -35.76 74.85 42.96
C LEU A 4 -34.25 74.43 42.84
N TYR A 5 -33.43 75.08 41.99
CA TYR A 5 -31.94 74.96 41.90
C TYR A 5 -31.32 73.63 41.37
N LEU A 6 -30.08 73.56 40.85
CA LEU A 6 -29.16 74.53 40.19
C LEU A 6 -27.97 73.77 39.51
N THR A 7 -27.80 74.02 38.21
CA THR A 7 -26.61 74.06 37.31
C THR A 7 -25.17 73.55 37.67
N PHE A 8 -24.45 73.09 36.61
CA PHE A 8 -23.01 73.27 36.22
C PHE A 8 -22.02 72.05 36.12
N PHE A 9 -21.45 71.86 34.90
CA PHE A 9 -20.17 71.21 34.48
C PHE A 9 -19.97 69.69 34.79
N PHE A 10 -19.13 68.91 34.08
CA PHE A 10 -17.96 69.21 33.21
C PHE A 10 -17.93 68.33 31.93
N PHE A 11 -17.06 68.67 30.96
CA PHE A 11 -16.86 67.98 29.68
C PHE A 11 -15.97 66.73 29.83
N ALA A 12 -16.36 65.57 29.29
CA ALA A 12 -15.48 64.41 29.13
C ALA A 12 -15.79 63.70 27.81
N LEU A 13 -14.82 63.70 26.89
CA LEU A 13 -14.86 62.89 25.68
C LEU A 13 -14.58 61.44 26.10
N LEU A 14 -15.55 60.54 25.91
CA LEU A 14 -15.31 59.10 25.91
C LEU A 14 -15.38 58.63 24.47
N CYS A 15 -14.22 58.30 23.89
CA CYS A 15 -14.17 57.50 22.68
C CYS A 15 -14.61 56.09 23.05
N GLY A 16 -15.83 55.71 22.67
CA GLY A 16 -16.24 54.31 22.66
C GLY A 16 -15.67 53.64 21.41
N LEU A 17 -14.69 52.75 21.59
CA LEU A 17 -14.33 51.78 20.56
C LEU A 17 -15.47 50.75 20.43
N PRO A 18 -15.96 50.46 19.22
CA PRO A 18 -16.95 49.41 19.04
C PRO A 18 -16.26 48.04 19.07
N LEU A 19 -16.61 47.19 20.05
CA LEU A 19 -16.35 45.75 19.93
C LEU A 19 -17.27 45.17 18.85
N PHE A 20 -16.77 45.09 17.62
CA PHE A 20 -17.29 44.18 16.61
C PHE A 20 -16.77 42.77 16.91
N GLY A 21 -17.55 41.99 17.66
CA GLY A 21 -17.34 40.55 17.70
C GLY A 21 -17.53 40.01 16.28
N GLN A 22 -16.52 39.34 15.73
CA GLN A 22 -16.61 38.65 14.44
C GLN A 22 -17.33 37.32 14.66
N ASP A 23 -18.22 36.97 13.74
CA ASP A 23 -18.86 35.65 13.75
C ASP A 23 -17.87 34.61 13.23
N THR A 24 -17.69 33.52 13.97
CA THR A 24 -16.88 32.36 13.55
C THR A 24 -17.80 31.16 13.40
N ILE A 25 -17.83 30.56 12.21
CA ILE A 25 -18.58 29.32 11.98
C ILE A 25 -17.65 28.15 12.30
N VAL A 26 -18.13 27.22 13.14
CA VAL A 26 -17.38 26.04 13.56
C VAL A 26 -17.96 24.81 12.86
N VAL A 27 -17.14 24.11 12.09
CA VAL A 27 -17.46 22.78 11.52
C VAL A 27 -16.70 21.74 12.33
N GLN A 28 -17.42 20.93 13.11
CA GLN A 28 -16.86 19.72 13.71
C GLN A 28 -16.82 18.62 12.65
N THR A 29 -15.66 18.00 12.44
CA THR A 29 -15.52 16.85 11.53
C THR A 29 -15.37 15.57 12.33
N PHE A 30 -14.14 15.21 12.69
CA PHE A 30 -13.87 14.09 13.59
C PHE A 30 -13.92 14.52 15.05
N THR A 31 -14.31 13.58 15.89
CA THR A 31 -14.28 13.65 17.36
C THR A 31 -13.47 12.47 17.90
N TRP A 32 -13.02 12.56 19.15
CA TRP A 32 -12.28 11.48 19.81
C TRP A 32 -12.99 10.11 19.69
N ASP A 33 -14.32 10.08 19.85
CA ASP A 33 -15.19 8.91 19.78
C ASP A 33 -15.63 8.49 18.37
N SER A 34 -15.19 9.19 17.31
CA SER A 34 -15.53 8.84 15.93
C SER A 34 -15.00 7.44 15.56
N PRO A 35 -15.86 6.52 15.09
CA PRO A 35 -15.49 5.11 14.86
C PRO A 35 -14.67 4.89 13.59
N THR A 36 -14.65 5.87 12.69
CA THR A 36 -13.88 5.89 11.45
C THR A 36 -13.16 7.23 11.34
N ARG A 37 -12.03 7.23 10.63
CA ARG A 37 -11.25 8.44 10.34
C ARG A 37 -11.40 8.88 8.88
N ALA A 38 -12.56 8.60 8.31
CA ALA A 38 -13.01 9.08 7.03
C ALA A 38 -14.54 9.23 7.02
N GLY A 39 -15.06 10.22 6.28
CA GLY A 39 -16.49 10.52 6.19
C GLY A 39 -16.80 11.75 5.33
N TYR A 40 -18.09 11.98 5.08
CA TYR A 40 -18.59 13.19 4.42
C TYR A 40 -18.97 14.25 5.46
N PHE A 41 -18.61 15.51 5.20
CA PHE A 41 -18.87 16.64 6.09
C PHE A 41 -19.36 17.85 5.30
N GLU A 42 -20.31 18.59 5.88
CA GLU A 42 -20.90 19.80 5.29
C GLU A 42 -20.09 21.03 5.69
N PHE A 43 -19.49 21.70 4.72
CA PHE A 43 -18.78 22.97 4.89
C PHE A 43 -19.63 24.17 4.42
N PRO A 44 -19.42 25.39 4.94
CA PRO A 44 -20.22 26.56 4.56
C PRO A 44 -20.16 26.89 3.05
N ASP A 45 -21.32 26.89 2.38
CA ASP A 45 -21.47 27.15 0.93
C ASP A 45 -22.36 28.38 0.62
N ASP A 46 -22.31 29.42 1.47
CA ASP A 46 -22.96 30.70 1.16
C ASP A 46 -22.04 31.53 0.24
N PRO A 47 -22.38 31.76 -1.05
CA PRO A 47 -21.55 32.53 -1.97
C PRO A 47 -21.52 34.03 -1.67
N THR A 48 -22.25 34.49 -0.64
CA THR A 48 -22.19 35.86 -0.11
C THR A 48 -21.36 35.97 1.17
N ALA A 49 -20.97 34.85 1.76
CA ALA A 49 -20.03 34.83 2.87
C ALA A 49 -18.59 35.03 2.38
N SER A 50 -17.79 35.71 3.20
CA SER A 50 -16.36 35.91 2.98
C SER A 50 -15.65 35.59 4.30
N TYR A 51 -14.53 34.88 4.21
CA TYR A 51 -13.76 34.41 5.36
C TYR A 51 -12.37 35.01 5.30
N ARG A 52 -11.97 35.74 6.35
CA ARG A 52 -10.63 36.33 6.43
C ARG A 52 -9.54 35.31 6.72
N LYS A 53 -9.93 34.19 7.34
CA LYS A 53 -9.07 33.07 7.71
C LYS A 53 -9.91 31.82 7.95
N ILE A 54 -9.42 30.66 7.54
CA ILE A 54 -9.97 29.34 7.88
C ILE A 54 -8.88 28.60 8.66
N LEU A 55 -9.18 28.23 9.90
CA LEU A 55 -8.23 27.51 10.77
C LEU A 55 -8.68 26.07 10.98
N MET A 56 -7.78 25.12 10.78
CA MET A 56 -7.96 23.72 11.13
C MET A 56 -7.33 23.47 12.51
N ARG A 57 -8.15 23.24 13.53
CA ARG A 57 -7.70 22.78 14.85
C ARG A 57 -7.61 21.27 14.84
N TYR A 58 -6.43 20.75 15.14
CA TYR A 58 -6.11 19.33 15.17
C TYR A 58 -5.74 18.95 16.60
N ASN A 59 -6.70 18.45 17.37
CA ASN A 59 -6.48 17.97 18.73
C ASN A 59 -6.20 16.47 18.72
N MET A 60 -5.21 16.06 19.49
CA MET A 60 -4.72 14.70 19.61
C MET A 60 -4.54 14.33 21.08
N ARG A 61 -5.05 13.16 21.49
CA ARG A 61 -4.84 12.60 22.83
C ARG A 61 -4.61 11.10 22.81
N CYS A 62 -3.96 10.58 23.84
CA CYS A 62 -3.80 9.14 24.06
C CYS A 62 -5.15 8.45 24.28
N HIS A 63 -5.28 7.18 23.86
CA HIS A 63 -6.52 6.40 24.02
C HIS A 63 -6.93 6.32 25.50
N ASP A 64 -8.22 6.54 25.79
CA ASP A 64 -8.79 6.64 27.15
C ASP A 64 -8.10 7.70 28.06
N ALA A 65 -7.31 8.63 27.49
CA ALA A 65 -6.37 9.50 28.21
C ALA A 65 -5.38 8.73 29.13
N ALA A 66 -5.07 7.48 28.77
CA ALA A 66 -4.14 6.65 29.51
C ALA A 66 -2.67 6.93 29.13
N VAL A 67 -1.75 6.68 30.07
CA VAL A 67 -0.30 6.68 29.85
C VAL A 67 0.20 5.25 30.03
N GLY A 68 0.97 4.73 29.08
CA GLY A 68 1.40 3.34 29.07
C GLY A 68 2.39 3.04 27.95
N ASN A 69 2.60 1.75 27.66
CA ASN A 69 3.51 1.27 26.62
C ASN A 69 2.79 0.28 25.69
N GLY A 70 3.25 0.17 24.44
CA GLY A 70 2.71 -0.74 23.44
C GLY A 70 1.33 -0.30 22.92
N ASN A 71 0.28 -0.91 23.46
CA ASN A 71 -1.13 -0.68 23.08
C ASN A 71 -1.94 0.00 24.21
N VAL A 72 -1.28 0.66 25.17
CA VAL A 72 -1.93 1.32 26.31
C VAL A 72 -1.63 2.81 26.26
N GLY A 73 -2.67 3.64 26.11
CA GLY A 73 -2.52 5.07 25.92
C GLY A 73 -2.25 5.42 24.45
N CYS A 74 -1.30 6.31 24.20
CA CYS A 74 -0.76 6.53 22.87
C CYS A 74 -0.01 5.26 22.41
N ARG A 75 -0.04 4.94 21.12
CA ARG A 75 0.54 3.68 20.62
C ARG A 75 2.03 3.80 20.39
N GLU A 76 2.74 2.69 20.52
CA GLU A 76 4.21 2.66 20.55
C GLU A 76 4.91 3.38 19.38
N TRP A 77 4.40 3.26 18.16
CA TRP A 77 5.11 3.66 16.94
C TRP A 77 4.57 4.94 16.30
N ASP A 78 5.47 5.68 15.66
CA ASP A 78 5.15 6.84 14.83
C ASP A 78 4.69 6.43 13.42
N TYR A 79 3.72 7.16 12.88
CA TYR A 79 3.17 6.93 11.54
C TYR A 79 2.77 8.23 10.86
N SER A 80 2.87 8.26 9.54
CA SER A 80 2.29 9.34 8.72
C SER A 80 0.78 9.39 8.89
N CYS A 81 0.26 10.59 9.10
CA CYS A 81 -1.12 10.89 9.41
C CYS A 81 -1.55 12.09 8.55
N ASN A 82 -1.93 11.78 7.30
CA ASN A 82 -2.14 12.79 6.26
C ASN A 82 -3.64 12.99 6.09
N THR A 83 -4.11 14.23 6.30
CA THR A 83 -5.52 14.61 6.17
C THR A 83 -5.79 15.08 4.75
N PHE A 84 -6.72 14.41 4.08
CA PHE A 84 -7.11 14.66 2.70
C PHE A 84 -8.56 15.12 2.58
N LEU A 85 -8.80 16.07 1.69
CA LEU A 85 -10.13 16.41 1.16
C LEU A 85 -10.24 15.84 -0.26
N THR A 86 -11.28 15.05 -0.55
CA THR A 86 -11.59 14.59 -1.90
C THR A 86 -12.79 15.35 -2.45
N ASP A 87 -12.61 15.94 -3.63
CA ASP A 87 -13.63 16.71 -4.33
C ASP A 87 -13.99 16.04 -5.67
N PRO A 88 -15.16 15.37 -5.79
CA PRO A 88 -15.58 14.71 -7.02
C PRO A 88 -16.03 15.69 -8.12
N GLU A 89 -16.15 16.98 -7.82
CA GLU A 89 -16.43 18.02 -8.83
C GLU A 89 -15.15 18.44 -9.60
N LEU A 90 -13.99 18.02 -9.12
CA LEU A 90 -12.67 18.30 -9.68
C LEU A 90 -11.99 17.00 -10.12
N THR A 91 -11.15 17.08 -11.14
CA THR A 91 -10.46 15.91 -11.72
C THR A 91 -8.95 16.06 -11.61
N ASP A 92 -8.32 15.11 -10.95
CA ASP A 92 -6.87 14.90 -10.94
C ASP A 92 -6.45 14.00 -12.12
N SER A 93 -5.17 14.08 -12.51
CA SER A 93 -4.66 13.26 -13.60
C SER A 93 -3.19 12.86 -13.47
N VAL A 94 -2.88 11.61 -13.84
CA VAL A 94 -1.52 11.04 -13.88
C VAL A 94 -1.19 10.59 -15.31
N MET A 95 0.01 10.94 -15.81
CA MET A 95 0.48 10.42 -17.09
C MET A 95 0.72 8.91 -17.01
N ALA A 96 0.22 8.18 -18.00
CA ALA A 96 0.35 6.73 -18.15
C ALA A 96 0.70 6.37 -19.60
N THR A 97 1.14 5.14 -19.83
CA THR A 97 1.43 4.63 -21.18
C THR A 97 0.58 3.42 -21.54
N HIS A 98 0.29 3.27 -22.84
CA HIS A 98 -0.45 2.13 -23.39
C HIS A 98 0.13 1.74 -24.76
N PRO A 99 0.22 0.44 -25.11
CA PRO A 99 0.66 0.05 -26.44
C PRO A 99 -0.29 0.55 -27.54
N THR A 100 0.22 0.83 -28.75
CA THR A 100 -0.62 1.26 -29.89
C THR A 100 -1.58 0.17 -30.35
N HIS A 101 -1.27 -1.10 -30.07
CA HIS A 101 -2.11 -2.25 -30.39
C HIS A 101 -2.09 -3.29 -29.26
N LEU A 102 -3.21 -3.97 -29.06
CA LEU A 102 -3.27 -5.23 -28.31
C LEU A 102 -3.62 -6.35 -29.29
N ILE A 103 -2.83 -7.42 -29.29
CA ILE A 103 -2.99 -8.56 -30.19
C ILE A 103 -3.13 -9.83 -29.33
N SER A 104 -4.20 -10.60 -29.55
CA SER A 104 -4.46 -11.83 -28.78
C SER A 104 -3.30 -12.82 -28.93
N ASN A 105 -2.87 -13.47 -27.85
CA ASN A 105 -1.76 -14.44 -27.82
C ASN A 105 -0.44 -13.92 -28.41
N PHE A 106 -0.17 -12.61 -28.31
CA PHE A 106 1.07 -12.03 -28.79
C PHE A 106 1.60 -10.95 -27.85
N SER A 107 2.90 -10.99 -27.55
CA SER A 107 3.60 -10.09 -26.63
C SER A 107 4.91 -9.53 -27.21
N GLY A 108 5.12 -9.65 -28.51
CA GLY A 108 6.27 -9.03 -29.20
C GLY A 108 5.97 -7.61 -29.64
N THR A 109 6.95 -6.96 -30.27
CA THR A 109 6.82 -5.58 -30.79
C THR A 109 6.46 -5.52 -32.28
N GLU A 110 6.47 -6.65 -32.99
CA GLU A 110 6.21 -6.73 -34.43
C GLU A 110 5.46 -8.03 -34.78
N PHE A 111 4.25 -7.90 -35.30
CA PHE A 111 3.37 -9.03 -35.64
C PHE A 111 3.18 -9.14 -37.16
N GLU A 112 3.81 -10.13 -37.78
CA GLU A 112 3.58 -10.49 -39.19
C GLU A 112 2.23 -11.19 -39.35
N TYR A 113 1.42 -10.71 -40.29
CA TYR A 113 0.05 -11.18 -40.50
C TYR A 113 -0.28 -11.49 -41.96
N THR A 114 -1.33 -12.28 -42.16
CA THR A 114 -1.99 -12.52 -43.45
C THR A 114 -3.51 -12.56 -43.28
N ASP A 115 -4.24 -12.12 -44.30
CA ASP A 115 -5.69 -12.22 -44.37
C ASP A 115 -6.15 -13.63 -44.80
N VAL A 116 -5.21 -14.48 -45.24
CA VAL A 116 -5.47 -15.85 -45.68
C VAL A 116 -5.43 -16.82 -44.49
N PRO A 117 -6.42 -17.71 -44.33
CA PRO A 117 -6.42 -18.70 -43.26
C PRO A 117 -5.16 -19.57 -43.22
N THR A 118 -4.51 -19.63 -42.06
CA THR A 118 -3.32 -20.48 -41.81
C THR A 118 -3.68 -21.75 -41.04
N TYR A 119 -2.78 -22.74 -41.04
CA TYR A 119 -3.04 -24.06 -40.49
C TYR A 119 -1.87 -24.53 -39.61
N THR A 120 -2.15 -25.15 -38.47
CA THR A 120 -1.19 -26.00 -37.75
C THR A 120 -1.12 -27.35 -38.46
N TYR A 121 0.09 -27.83 -38.73
CA TYR A 121 0.32 -29.14 -39.31
C TYR A 121 0.78 -30.12 -38.23
N LEU A 122 0.16 -31.30 -38.23
CA LEU A 122 0.52 -32.42 -37.38
C LEU A 122 1.17 -33.51 -38.25
N GLN A 123 2.34 -33.97 -37.85
CA GLN A 123 3.09 -35.03 -38.49
C GLN A 123 2.89 -36.34 -37.73
N PHE A 124 2.47 -37.37 -38.45
CA PHE A 124 2.34 -38.73 -37.96
C PHE A 124 3.37 -39.62 -38.64
N VAL A 125 4.02 -40.47 -37.86
CA VAL A 125 4.82 -41.59 -38.35
C VAL A 125 3.91 -42.81 -38.34
N GLN A 126 3.64 -43.37 -39.52
CA GLN A 126 2.90 -44.60 -39.71
C GLN A 126 3.86 -45.75 -40.05
N HIS A 127 3.44 -46.99 -39.81
CA HIS A 127 4.32 -48.16 -39.81
C HIS A 127 3.84 -49.24 -40.79
N GLU A 128 4.55 -49.42 -41.91
CA GLU A 128 4.28 -50.47 -42.90
C GLU A 128 5.03 -51.77 -42.53
N ALA A 129 4.44 -52.55 -41.61
CA ALA A 129 5.06 -53.74 -41.05
C ALA A 129 4.97 -54.99 -41.94
N GLY A 130 6.05 -55.79 -41.93
CA GLY A 130 6.18 -57.07 -42.62
C GLY A 130 6.88 -58.12 -41.76
N PHE A 131 6.77 -59.40 -42.14
CA PHE A 131 7.55 -60.48 -41.53
C PHE A 131 8.76 -60.78 -42.41
N SER A 132 9.95 -60.43 -41.94
CA SER A 132 11.21 -60.58 -42.69
C SER A 132 11.76 -62.01 -42.63
N ASN A 133 11.51 -62.70 -41.51
CA ASN A 133 11.85 -64.10 -41.30
C ASN A 133 10.85 -64.76 -40.33
N ILE A 134 10.52 -66.03 -40.56
CA ILE A 134 9.58 -66.81 -39.73
C ILE A 134 10.24 -68.16 -39.43
N THR A 135 10.69 -68.33 -38.19
CA THR A 135 11.31 -69.59 -37.71
C THR A 135 10.23 -70.57 -37.23
N SER A 136 9.17 -70.06 -36.60
CA SER A 136 7.95 -70.80 -36.29
C SER A 136 6.75 -69.86 -36.24
N GLN A 137 5.56 -70.37 -36.56
CA GLN A 137 4.29 -69.63 -36.50
C GLN A 137 3.17 -70.55 -36.01
N SER A 138 2.34 -70.03 -35.10
CA SER A 138 1.08 -70.61 -34.66
C SER A 138 -0.04 -69.56 -34.80
N ASN A 139 -1.20 -70.02 -35.26
CA ASN A 139 -2.36 -69.19 -35.51
C ASN A 139 -3.51 -69.69 -34.62
N THR A 140 -4.05 -68.84 -33.75
CA THR A 140 -5.15 -69.21 -32.83
C THR A 140 -6.39 -68.38 -33.14
N THR A 141 -7.45 -69.04 -33.62
CA THR A 141 -8.72 -68.39 -33.99
C THR A 141 -9.72 -68.41 -32.83
N ILE A 142 -10.26 -67.24 -32.49
CA ILE A 142 -11.33 -67.05 -31.50
C ILE A 142 -12.60 -66.55 -32.22
N GLY A 143 -13.74 -67.11 -31.84
CA GLY A 143 -15.05 -66.81 -32.45
C GLY A 143 -15.32 -67.59 -33.74
N PHE A 144 -16.52 -67.39 -34.27
CA PHE A 144 -17.01 -68.03 -35.49
C PHE A 144 -17.47 -66.96 -36.50
N ALA A 145 -17.60 -67.31 -37.77
CA ALA A 145 -18.08 -66.42 -38.83
C ALA A 145 -19.59 -66.60 -39.06
N SER A 146 -20.43 -66.10 -38.14
CA SER A 146 -21.89 -66.24 -38.20
C SER A 146 -22.68 -64.93 -38.26
N GLU A 147 -22.10 -63.85 -37.75
CA GLU A 147 -22.69 -62.51 -37.62
C GLU A 147 -21.86 -61.46 -38.38
N LEU A 148 -22.46 -60.29 -38.63
CA LEU A 148 -21.79 -59.15 -39.27
C LEU A 148 -21.36 -58.10 -38.24
N ILE A 149 -20.11 -57.65 -38.33
CA ILE A 149 -19.51 -56.63 -37.46
C ILE A 149 -19.07 -55.45 -38.32
N GLY A 150 -19.58 -54.24 -38.07
CA GLY A 150 -19.15 -53.03 -38.77
C GLY A 150 -17.86 -52.47 -38.18
N LEU A 151 -16.83 -52.29 -39.01
CA LEU A 151 -15.50 -51.79 -38.61
C LEU A 151 -15.16 -50.39 -39.18
N GLY A 152 -15.98 -49.82 -40.06
CA GLY A 152 -15.55 -48.64 -40.83
C GLY A 152 -16.62 -47.90 -41.62
N GLU A 153 -17.82 -47.70 -41.08
CA GLU A 153 -18.88 -46.90 -41.75
C GLU A 153 -18.77 -45.39 -41.43
N ALA A 154 -18.59 -45.06 -40.15
CA ALA A 154 -18.54 -43.67 -39.67
C ALA A 154 -17.30 -42.89 -40.15
N ALA A 155 -17.30 -41.57 -39.95
CA ALA A 155 -16.11 -40.75 -40.20
C ALA A 155 -14.99 -41.03 -39.18
N VAL A 156 -15.35 -41.23 -37.91
CA VAL A 156 -14.41 -41.63 -36.85
C VAL A 156 -14.95 -42.86 -36.13
N GLY A 157 -14.04 -43.66 -35.57
CA GLY A 157 -14.44 -44.80 -34.76
C GLY A 157 -13.42 -45.14 -33.69
N ARG A 158 -13.93 -45.60 -32.55
CA ARG A 158 -13.19 -46.29 -31.49
C ARG A 158 -13.99 -47.51 -31.05
N GLN A 159 -13.43 -48.68 -31.25
CA GLN A 159 -14.09 -49.96 -30.98
C GLN A 159 -13.18 -50.84 -30.15
N GLN A 160 -13.69 -51.41 -29.07
CA GLN A 160 -12.95 -52.29 -28.16
C GLN A 160 -13.59 -53.67 -28.18
N TYR A 161 -12.78 -54.72 -28.29
CA TYR A 161 -13.21 -56.11 -28.31
C TYR A 161 -12.47 -56.89 -27.24
N LEU A 162 -13.24 -57.45 -26.30
CA LEU A 162 -12.73 -58.24 -25.18
C LEU A 162 -12.63 -59.71 -25.57
N PHE A 163 -11.47 -60.31 -25.28
CA PHE A 163 -11.20 -61.74 -25.39
C PHE A 163 -10.72 -62.28 -24.05
N GLN A 164 -11.42 -63.26 -23.48
CA GLN A 164 -11.09 -63.77 -22.15
C GLN A 164 -9.83 -64.66 -22.18
N GLY A 165 -8.96 -64.57 -21.17
CA GLY A 165 -7.74 -65.38 -21.09
C GLY A 165 -8.04 -66.88 -21.13
N SER A 166 -9.18 -67.29 -20.56
CA SER A 166 -9.62 -68.69 -20.56
C SER A 166 -10.02 -69.23 -21.94
N GLU A 167 -10.63 -68.42 -22.82
CA GLU A 167 -10.95 -68.87 -24.19
C GLU A 167 -9.71 -68.86 -25.08
N LEU A 168 -8.80 -67.90 -24.90
CA LEU A 168 -7.51 -67.83 -25.60
C LEU A 168 -6.68 -69.10 -25.30
N ALA A 169 -6.54 -69.45 -24.02
CA ALA A 169 -5.88 -70.68 -23.60
C ALA A 169 -6.59 -71.96 -24.08
N ASN A 170 -7.93 -72.01 -24.02
CA ASN A 170 -8.71 -73.16 -24.50
C ASN A 170 -8.62 -73.36 -26.03
N ALA A 171 -8.42 -72.29 -26.79
CA ALA A 171 -8.20 -72.34 -28.24
C ALA A 171 -6.75 -72.75 -28.62
N GLY A 172 -5.84 -72.84 -27.65
CA GLY A 172 -4.45 -73.27 -27.83
C GLY A 172 -3.41 -72.15 -27.84
N MET A 173 -3.80 -70.90 -27.56
CA MET A 173 -2.86 -69.78 -27.44
C MET A 173 -1.95 -69.98 -26.23
N SER A 174 -0.69 -69.57 -26.34
CA SER A 174 0.32 -69.70 -25.27
C SER A 174 0.79 -68.34 -24.78
N ALA A 175 1.35 -68.27 -23.57
CA ALA A 175 2.01 -67.04 -23.09
C ALA A 175 3.18 -66.66 -24.02
N GLY A 176 3.35 -65.37 -24.30
CA GLY A 176 4.40 -64.83 -25.17
C GLY A 176 3.91 -63.83 -26.22
N PRO A 177 4.82 -63.39 -27.12
CA PRO A 177 4.57 -62.31 -28.06
C PRO A 177 3.54 -62.67 -29.15
N ILE A 178 2.62 -61.73 -29.38
CA ILE A 178 1.69 -61.69 -30.51
C ILE A 178 2.30 -60.77 -31.57
N TYR A 179 2.40 -61.23 -32.81
CA TYR A 179 3.02 -60.51 -33.94
C TYR A 179 2.03 -59.96 -34.97
N GLY A 180 0.76 -60.32 -34.86
CA GLY A 180 -0.28 -59.87 -35.76
C GLY A 180 -1.63 -60.46 -35.42
N LEU A 181 -2.67 -59.94 -36.08
CA LEU A 181 -4.01 -60.51 -36.04
C LEU A 181 -4.63 -60.55 -37.45
N THR A 182 -5.47 -61.53 -37.71
CA THR A 182 -6.23 -61.65 -38.97
C THR A 182 -7.72 -61.58 -38.71
N ILE A 183 -8.45 -60.79 -39.49
CA ILE A 183 -9.92 -60.68 -39.44
C ILE A 183 -10.51 -61.01 -40.83
N PRO A 184 -11.52 -61.90 -40.91
CA PRO A 184 -12.24 -62.18 -42.15
C PRO A 184 -13.21 -61.03 -42.50
N ILE A 185 -12.92 -60.28 -43.56
CA ILE A 185 -13.73 -59.19 -44.09
C ILE A 185 -14.66 -59.73 -45.18
N LEU A 186 -15.98 -59.60 -44.97
CA LEU A 186 -17.00 -59.96 -45.96
C LEU A 186 -17.20 -58.87 -47.01
N THR A 187 -17.05 -57.61 -46.62
CA THR A 187 -17.24 -56.45 -47.51
C THR A 187 -16.22 -55.40 -47.15
N ALA A 188 -15.37 -55.06 -48.12
CA ALA A 188 -14.44 -53.94 -48.03
C ALA A 188 -15.18 -52.62 -48.23
N GLY A 189 -14.92 -51.65 -47.34
CA GLY A 189 -15.35 -50.27 -47.46
C GLY A 189 -14.28 -49.38 -48.11
N ASP A 190 -14.30 -48.09 -47.79
CA ASP A 190 -13.25 -47.14 -48.17
C ASP A 190 -11.99 -47.29 -47.30
N GLU A 191 -10.89 -46.64 -47.68
CA GLU A 191 -9.64 -46.53 -46.90
C GLU A 191 -9.93 -46.08 -45.46
N LEU A 192 -9.40 -46.81 -44.47
CA LEU A 192 -9.43 -46.45 -43.06
C LEU A 192 -8.16 -45.67 -42.72
N LYS A 193 -8.25 -44.34 -42.74
CA LYS A 193 -7.11 -43.47 -42.44
C LYS A 193 -6.82 -43.44 -40.95
N PHE A 194 -5.53 -43.32 -40.64
CA PHE A 194 -5.00 -43.35 -39.29
C PHE A 194 -5.49 -44.56 -38.48
N LEU A 195 -5.69 -45.73 -39.13
CA LEU A 195 -6.15 -46.94 -38.48
C LEU A 195 -5.11 -47.42 -37.49
N ARG A 196 -5.52 -47.57 -36.24
CA ARG A 196 -4.72 -48.07 -35.13
C ARG A 196 -5.32 -49.34 -34.58
N LEU A 197 -4.45 -50.31 -34.30
CA LEU A 197 -4.76 -51.40 -33.38
C LEU A 197 -3.93 -51.18 -32.11
N ARG A 198 -4.61 -51.20 -30.96
CA ARG A 198 -3.97 -51.10 -29.64
C ARG A 198 -4.43 -52.26 -28.76
N ILE A 199 -3.53 -52.88 -28.02
CA ILE A 199 -3.82 -54.07 -27.20
C ILE A 199 -3.48 -53.80 -25.74
N LYS A 200 -4.31 -54.32 -24.83
CA LYS A 200 -4.12 -54.24 -23.39
C LYS A 200 -4.49 -55.55 -22.71
N GLN A 201 -3.83 -55.84 -21.60
CA GLN A 201 -4.24 -56.89 -20.66
C GLN A 201 -5.18 -56.30 -19.61
N THR A 202 -6.37 -56.89 -19.44
CA THR A 202 -7.39 -56.44 -18.48
C THR A 202 -7.90 -57.57 -17.59
N ALA A 203 -8.39 -57.19 -16.41
CA ALA A 203 -9.15 -58.04 -15.51
C ALA A 203 -10.67 -57.98 -15.76
N GLN A 204 -11.16 -57.09 -16.62
CA GLN A 204 -12.58 -57.02 -17.00
C GLN A 204 -13.01 -58.33 -17.68
N SER A 205 -14.06 -58.97 -17.17
CA SER A 205 -14.67 -60.18 -17.76
C SER A 205 -15.81 -59.87 -18.74
N GLU A 206 -16.35 -58.66 -18.66
CA GLU A 206 -17.33 -58.05 -19.56
C GLU A 206 -17.05 -56.54 -19.63
N LEU A 207 -17.43 -55.89 -20.73
CA LEU A 207 -17.23 -54.46 -20.94
C LEU A 207 -18.44 -53.64 -20.49
N ASN A 208 -18.18 -52.48 -19.87
CA ASN A 208 -19.20 -51.56 -19.38
C ASN A 208 -19.07 -50.20 -20.08
N PRO A 209 -20.10 -49.71 -20.81
CA PRO A 209 -20.04 -48.43 -21.51
C PRO A 209 -19.96 -47.21 -20.57
N ASN A 210 -20.29 -47.40 -19.29
CA ASN A 210 -20.17 -46.36 -18.25
C ASN A 210 -18.76 -46.33 -17.62
N ALA A 211 -17.89 -47.29 -17.94
CA ALA A 211 -16.52 -47.39 -17.45
C ALA A 211 -15.57 -47.95 -18.54
N PRO A 212 -15.48 -47.28 -19.72
CA PRO A 212 -14.59 -47.69 -20.79
C PRO A 212 -13.12 -47.56 -20.36
N GLU A 213 -12.29 -48.54 -20.71
CA GLU A 213 -10.85 -48.39 -20.52
C GLU A 213 -10.30 -47.52 -21.66
N VAL A 214 -10.02 -46.24 -21.41
CA VAL A 214 -9.58 -45.31 -22.47
C VAL A 214 -8.05 -45.16 -22.58
N ASP A 215 -7.29 -45.66 -21.60
CA ASP A 215 -5.84 -45.48 -21.48
C ASP A 215 -5.09 -46.79 -21.15
N GLY A 216 -3.77 -46.77 -21.35
CA GLY A 216 -2.86 -47.86 -20.95
C GLY A 216 -2.80 -49.04 -21.92
N PHE A 217 -3.09 -48.81 -23.20
CA PHE A 217 -2.87 -49.77 -24.28
C PHE A 217 -1.47 -49.61 -24.88
N THR A 218 -0.92 -50.72 -25.39
CA THR A 218 0.22 -50.71 -26.31
C THR A 218 -0.30 -50.60 -27.73
N GLU A 219 0.12 -49.58 -28.48
CA GLU A 219 -0.15 -49.53 -29.93
C GLU A 219 0.73 -50.56 -30.66
N VAL A 220 0.14 -51.35 -31.55
CA VAL A 220 0.82 -52.43 -32.27
C VAL A 220 0.73 -52.29 -33.79
N TYR A 221 -0.24 -51.51 -34.27
CA TYR A 221 -0.43 -51.18 -35.69
C TYR A 221 -0.84 -49.72 -35.79
N PHE A 222 -0.26 -48.98 -36.74
CA PHE A 222 -0.70 -47.64 -37.09
C PHE A 222 -0.38 -47.34 -38.55
N LEU A 223 -1.39 -47.39 -39.43
CA LEU A 223 -1.24 -47.17 -40.87
C LEU A 223 -2.59 -46.75 -41.47
N ASN A 224 -2.58 -46.03 -42.59
CA ASN A 224 -3.76 -45.95 -43.45
C ASN A 224 -3.98 -47.30 -44.13
N THR A 225 -5.18 -47.88 -44.03
CA THR A 225 -5.44 -49.24 -44.51
C THR A 225 -6.60 -49.29 -45.49
N ASP A 226 -6.33 -49.71 -46.73
CA ASP A 226 -7.37 -50.18 -47.66
C ASP A 226 -7.89 -51.55 -47.21
N PRO A 227 -9.17 -51.69 -46.80
CA PRO A 227 -9.73 -52.98 -46.42
C PRO A 227 -9.83 -53.90 -47.65
N SER A 228 -9.47 -55.17 -47.51
CA SER A 228 -9.61 -56.18 -48.58
C SER A 228 -10.59 -57.28 -48.19
N THR A 229 -11.39 -57.76 -49.17
CA THR A 229 -12.35 -58.85 -48.93
C THR A 229 -11.63 -60.20 -48.84
N GLY A 230 -11.90 -60.97 -47.80
CA GLY A 230 -11.14 -62.16 -47.42
C GLY A 230 -10.44 -61.97 -46.07
N ASP A 231 -9.38 -62.72 -45.84
CA ASP A 231 -8.60 -62.64 -44.59
C ASP A 231 -7.69 -61.40 -44.60
N GLN A 232 -8.11 -60.34 -43.90
CA GLN A 232 -7.32 -59.12 -43.72
C GLN A 232 -6.33 -59.33 -42.57
N GLU A 233 -5.04 -59.41 -42.90
CA GLU A 233 -3.94 -59.52 -41.95
C GLU A 233 -3.45 -58.12 -41.52
N PHE A 234 -3.35 -57.91 -40.21
CA PHE A 234 -2.73 -56.75 -39.58
C PHE A 234 -1.45 -57.22 -38.89
N ARG A 235 -0.29 -56.95 -39.51
CA ARG A 235 1.03 -57.27 -38.96
C ARG A 235 1.45 -56.18 -38.00
N PHE A 236 1.94 -56.55 -36.82
CA PHE A 236 2.33 -55.55 -35.84
C PHE A 236 3.74 -55.03 -36.13
N TYR A 237 3.95 -53.72 -35.94
CA TYR A 237 5.29 -53.12 -36.03
C TYR A 237 6.12 -53.39 -34.77
N GLN A 238 5.45 -53.64 -33.64
CA GLN A 238 6.04 -54.16 -32.40
C GLN A 238 5.14 -55.25 -31.80
N PRO A 239 5.71 -56.34 -31.23
CA PRO A 239 4.91 -57.43 -30.69
C PRO A 239 4.22 -57.03 -29.37
N PHE A 240 3.13 -57.72 -29.04
CA PHE A 240 2.47 -57.60 -27.74
C PHE A 240 2.67 -58.85 -26.89
N ASP A 241 3.33 -58.72 -25.74
CA ASP A 241 3.54 -59.84 -24.81
C ASP A 241 2.29 -60.13 -23.97
N TRP A 242 1.65 -61.28 -24.22
CA TRP A 242 0.55 -61.78 -23.40
C TRP A 242 1.04 -62.72 -22.29
N ASP A 243 0.57 -62.52 -21.06
CA ASP A 243 0.95 -63.31 -19.87
C ASP A 243 0.43 -64.76 -19.86
N GLY A 244 -0.50 -65.11 -20.77
CA GLY A 244 -1.13 -66.42 -20.84
C GLY A 244 -2.32 -66.64 -19.89
N ALA A 245 -2.79 -65.59 -19.20
CA ALA A 245 -3.83 -65.69 -18.16
C ALA A 245 -4.84 -64.53 -18.16
N SER A 246 -4.38 -63.29 -18.37
CA SER A 246 -5.20 -62.09 -18.42
C SER A 246 -6.11 -62.06 -19.65
N ASN A 247 -7.21 -61.32 -19.57
CA ASN A 247 -8.06 -61.08 -20.73
C ASN A 247 -7.38 -60.05 -21.65
N LEU A 248 -7.52 -60.19 -22.96
CA LEU A 248 -7.03 -59.23 -23.94
C LEU A 248 -8.16 -58.29 -24.37
N LEU A 249 -7.90 -56.98 -24.29
CA LEU A 249 -8.73 -55.95 -24.87
C LEU A 249 -8.04 -55.44 -26.14
N VAL A 250 -8.64 -55.72 -27.30
CA VAL A 250 -8.12 -55.27 -28.61
C VAL A 250 -8.97 -54.10 -29.07
N GLU A 251 -8.33 -52.96 -29.27
CA GLU A 251 -8.97 -51.72 -29.71
C GLU A 251 -8.62 -51.39 -31.16
N PHE A 252 -9.64 -51.10 -31.95
CA PHE A 252 -9.55 -50.55 -33.30
C PHE A 252 -9.99 -49.08 -33.26
N SER A 253 -9.21 -48.18 -33.84
CA SER A 253 -9.65 -46.79 -34.02
C SER A 253 -9.14 -46.19 -35.33
N PHE A 254 -9.94 -45.35 -35.97
CA PHE A 254 -9.61 -44.73 -37.26
C PHE A 254 -10.19 -43.31 -37.35
N THR A 255 -9.68 -42.49 -38.27
CA THR A 255 -10.07 -41.08 -38.45
C THR A 255 -10.10 -40.71 -39.93
N ASN A 256 -11.27 -40.81 -40.54
CA ASN A 256 -11.56 -40.34 -41.89
C ASN A 256 -12.18 -38.92 -41.86
N PRO A 257 -11.96 -38.10 -42.90
CA PRO A 257 -12.54 -36.75 -42.96
C PRO A 257 -14.06 -36.74 -43.21
N ASN A 258 -14.64 -37.86 -43.67
CA ASN A 258 -16.05 -38.02 -43.97
C ASN A 258 -16.48 -39.47 -43.70
N THR A 259 -17.78 -39.70 -43.51
CA THR A 259 -18.42 -41.03 -43.51
C THR A 259 -18.18 -41.74 -44.84
N GLY A 260 -17.84 -43.03 -44.80
CA GLY A 260 -17.47 -43.83 -45.97
C GLY A 260 -18.39 -45.02 -46.22
N LEU A 261 -18.02 -45.86 -47.18
CA LEU A 261 -18.64 -47.17 -47.38
C LEU A 261 -18.29 -48.12 -46.22
N PRO A 262 -19.28 -48.86 -45.68
CA PRO A 262 -19.07 -49.70 -44.51
C PRO A 262 -18.15 -50.90 -44.79
N THR A 263 -17.09 -51.03 -44.00
CA THR A 263 -16.33 -52.29 -43.89
C THR A 263 -17.05 -53.25 -42.94
N TYR A 264 -17.41 -54.44 -43.41
CA TYR A 264 -18.03 -55.50 -42.61
C TYR A 264 -17.11 -56.71 -42.45
N ALA A 265 -16.78 -57.03 -41.20
CA ALA A 265 -16.13 -58.27 -40.78
C ALA A 265 -17.14 -59.35 -40.40
N LEU A 266 -16.71 -60.62 -40.46
CA LEU A 266 -17.44 -61.75 -39.91
C LEU A 266 -17.08 -61.94 -38.43
N GLY A 267 -18.08 -62.24 -37.61
CA GLY A 267 -17.91 -62.42 -36.17
C GLY A 267 -19.03 -63.25 -35.54
N SER A 268 -19.10 -63.22 -34.21
CA SER A 268 -20.04 -64.04 -33.44
C SER A 268 -20.45 -63.36 -32.13
N ASP A 269 -21.63 -63.71 -31.64
CA ASP A 269 -22.09 -63.39 -30.28
C ASP A 269 -21.22 -64.13 -29.24
N ALA A 270 -20.60 -63.38 -28.33
CA ALA A 270 -19.78 -63.91 -27.24
C ALA A 270 -20.60 -64.45 -26.06
N GLY A 271 -21.89 -64.12 -25.97
CA GLY A 271 -22.78 -64.46 -24.85
C GLY A 271 -22.69 -63.50 -23.65
N PHE A 272 -21.83 -62.49 -23.72
CA PHE A 272 -21.63 -61.43 -22.72
C PHE A 272 -21.25 -60.11 -23.42
N PRO A 273 -21.35 -58.93 -22.76
CA PRO A 273 -20.89 -57.67 -23.32
C PRO A 273 -19.39 -57.69 -23.62
N ALA A 274 -19.05 -57.94 -24.88
CA ALA A 274 -17.70 -58.21 -25.35
C ALA A 274 -17.18 -57.16 -26.34
N ALA A 275 -18.02 -56.19 -26.70
CA ALA A 275 -17.66 -55.07 -27.53
C ALA A 275 -18.17 -53.74 -26.97
N LEU A 276 -17.36 -52.68 -27.09
CA LEU A 276 -17.79 -51.28 -26.97
C LEU A 276 -17.50 -50.56 -28.28
N SER A 277 -18.39 -49.67 -28.73
CA SER A 277 -18.16 -48.86 -29.93
C SER A 277 -18.64 -47.42 -29.74
N SER A 278 -17.74 -46.46 -29.94
CA SER A 278 -18.07 -45.04 -30.16
C SER A 278 -17.75 -44.68 -31.60
N THR A 279 -18.72 -44.10 -32.32
CA THR A 279 -18.64 -43.84 -33.78
C THR A 279 -19.23 -42.48 -34.16
N THR A 280 -19.56 -41.66 -33.18
CA THR A 280 -20.06 -40.30 -33.38
C THR A 280 -18.87 -39.34 -33.46
N PRO A 281 -18.74 -38.52 -34.53
CA PRO A 281 -17.79 -37.42 -34.55
C PRO A 281 -18.03 -36.47 -33.38
N ASP A 282 -16.95 -36.08 -32.71
CA ASP A 282 -16.98 -35.21 -31.55
C ASP A 282 -15.91 -34.12 -31.70
N PHE A 283 -16.12 -32.97 -31.08
CA PHE A 283 -15.17 -31.85 -31.07
C PHE A 283 -14.89 -31.40 -29.63
N SER A 284 -13.96 -30.47 -29.51
CA SER A 284 -13.67 -29.75 -28.28
C SER A 284 -13.31 -28.33 -28.63
N LEU A 285 -13.50 -27.40 -27.70
CA LEU A 285 -13.14 -26.01 -27.89
C LEU A 285 -11.81 -25.73 -27.19
N ASN A 286 -10.81 -25.30 -27.96
CA ASN A 286 -9.43 -25.10 -27.52
C ASN A 286 -9.15 -23.63 -27.21
N PHE A 287 -9.04 -23.34 -25.92
CA PHE A 287 -8.65 -22.04 -25.37
C PHE A 287 -7.13 -22.03 -25.27
N ALA A 288 -6.46 -21.45 -26.27
CA ALA A 288 -5.00 -21.44 -26.37
C ALA A 288 -4.38 -20.21 -25.68
N GLY A 289 -4.85 -19.86 -24.46
CA GLY A 289 -4.52 -18.59 -23.80
C GLY A 289 -5.33 -17.39 -24.26
N SER A 290 -6.34 -17.59 -25.10
CA SER A 290 -7.24 -16.55 -25.61
C SER A 290 -8.69 -16.98 -25.67
N GLY A 291 -9.56 -15.97 -25.58
CA GLY A 291 -10.98 -16.10 -25.87
C GLY A 291 -11.78 -16.80 -24.79
N ASN A 292 -13.09 -16.74 -24.95
CA ASN A 292 -14.04 -17.14 -23.93
C ASN A 292 -15.40 -17.47 -24.55
N ILE A 293 -16.26 -18.15 -23.77
CA ILE A 293 -17.69 -18.24 -24.04
C ILE A 293 -18.41 -17.42 -22.98
N ASP A 294 -19.26 -16.49 -23.39
CA ASP A 294 -20.21 -15.83 -22.48
C ASP A 294 -21.53 -16.58 -22.53
N ALA A 295 -21.92 -17.10 -21.37
CA ALA A 295 -23.15 -17.85 -21.18
C ALA A 295 -24.27 -16.89 -20.70
N PRO A 296 -25.48 -16.93 -21.30
CA PRO A 296 -26.57 -16.04 -20.90
C PRO A 296 -26.94 -16.17 -19.42
N THR A 297 -27.14 -15.03 -18.77
CA THR A 297 -27.26 -14.90 -17.31
C THR A 297 -28.50 -15.60 -16.74
N ASP A 298 -29.62 -15.57 -17.49
CA ASP A 298 -30.88 -16.21 -17.14
C ASP A 298 -30.73 -17.70 -16.77
N ALA A 299 -29.81 -18.41 -17.42
CA ALA A 299 -29.52 -19.82 -17.16
C ALA A 299 -29.08 -20.07 -15.70
N PHE A 300 -28.37 -19.12 -15.09
CA PHE A 300 -27.77 -19.28 -13.75
C PHE A 300 -28.64 -18.73 -12.61
N SER A 301 -29.72 -18.01 -12.94
CA SER A 301 -30.65 -17.38 -11.99
C SER A 301 -31.28 -18.34 -10.97
N GLY A 302 -31.28 -19.65 -11.25
CA GLY A 302 -31.78 -20.70 -10.36
C GLY A 302 -30.74 -21.26 -9.36
N ILE A 303 -29.51 -20.73 -9.33
CA ILE A 303 -28.43 -21.15 -8.43
C ILE A 303 -28.39 -20.22 -7.23
N SER A 304 -28.48 -20.77 -6.00
CA SER A 304 -28.45 -19.95 -4.77
C SER A 304 -27.74 -20.59 -3.58
N ASN A 305 -27.95 -21.89 -3.37
CA ASN A 305 -27.37 -22.64 -2.24
C ASN A 305 -26.58 -23.89 -2.70
N GLU A 306 -26.90 -24.43 -3.87
CA GLU A 306 -26.28 -25.64 -4.38
C GLU A 306 -25.85 -25.45 -5.82
N ILE A 307 -24.69 -26.01 -6.17
CA ILE A 307 -24.18 -26.03 -7.53
C ILE A 307 -23.34 -27.29 -7.76
N THR A 308 -23.39 -27.81 -8.98
CA THR A 308 -22.38 -28.71 -9.55
C THR A 308 -21.96 -28.16 -10.91
N ILE A 309 -20.67 -28.04 -11.16
CA ILE A 309 -20.11 -27.76 -12.50
C ILE A 309 -19.20 -28.94 -12.86
N SER A 310 -19.39 -29.56 -14.01
CA SER A 310 -18.51 -30.60 -14.52
C SER A 310 -18.12 -30.39 -15.97
N LEU A 311 -16.94 -30.87 -16.35
CA LEU A 311 -16.41 -30.77 -17.71
C LEU A 311 -15.31 -31.81 -17.95
N TRP A 312 -15.04 -32.08 -19.22
CA TRP A 312 -13.80 -32.71 -19.66
C TRP A 312 -12.81 -31.63 -20.09
N CYS A 313 -11.54 -31.75 -19.67
CA CYS A 313 -10.47 -30.87 -20.13
C CYS A 313 -9.20 -31.62 -20.53
N PHE A 314 -8.44 -31.03 -21.46
CA PHE A 314 -7.09 -31.43 -21.84
C PHE A 314 -6.21 -30.19 -21.78
N GLY A 315 -5.45 -30.00 -20.71
CA GLY A 315 -4.53 -28.87 -20.56
C GLY A 315 -3.28 -29.00 -21.43
N ASP A 316 -2.75 -27.87 -21.88
CA ASP A 316 -1.51 -27.80 -22.66
C ASP A 316 -0.27 -27.95 -21.78
N ALA A 317 0.42 -29.08 -21.91
CA ALA A 317 1.64 -29.42 -21.19
C ALA A 317 2.87 -28.58 -21.60
N ALA A 318 2.79 -27.79 -22.67
CA ALA A 318 3.83 -26.82 -23.02
C ALA A 318 3.71 -25.50 -22.23
N THR A 319 2.54 -25.22 -21.65
CA THR A 319 2.21 -23.92 -21.04
C THR A 319 1.80 -24.00 -19.57
N LEU A 320 1.11 -25.07 -19.15
CA LEU A 320 0.72 -25.26 -17.76
C LEU A 320 1.92 -25.78 -16.91
N PRO A 321 1.94 -25.52 -15.59
CA PRO A 321 1.01 -24.69 -14.82
C PRO A 321 1.22 -23.18 -15.05
N ALA A 322 0.13 -22.45 -15.27
CA ALA A 322 0.10 -20.99 -15.44
C ALA A 322 -1.03 -20.35 -14.62
N ASN A 323 -1.04 -19.03 -14.50
CA ASN A 323 -2.16 -18.31 -13.88
C ASN A 323 -3.40 -18.37 -14.80
N SER A 324 -4.20 -19.41 -14.65
CA SER A 324 -5.33 -19.71 -15.54
C SER A 324 -6.69 -19.54 -14.85
N THR A 325 -7.76 -19.39 -15.63
CA THR A 325 -9.14 -19.50 -15.16
C THR A 325 -9.95 -20.25 -16.22
N ILE A 326 -10.52 -21.40 -15.86
CA ILE A 326 -11.29 -22.23 -16.81
C ILE A 326 -12.75 -21.81 -16.89
N PHE A 327 -13.29 -21.19 -15.84
CA PHE A 327 -14.52 -20.40 -15.87
C PHE A 327 -14.59 -19.43 -14.68
N GLU A 328 -15.36 -18.36 -14.82
CA GLU A 328 -15.73 -17.47 -13.72
C GLU A 328 -17.18 -16.98 -13.85
N GLY A 329 -17.91 -17.03 -12.73
CA GLY A 329 -19.18 -16.34 -12.52
C GLY A 329 -19.04 -15.24 -11.47
N VAL A 330 -19.70 -14.11 -11.70
CA VAL A 330 -19.70 -12.93 -10.82
C VAL A 330 -21.12 -12.42 -10.53
N ASP A 331 -21.30 -11.69 -9.44
CA ASP A 331 -22.54 -10.97 -9.12
C ASP A 331 -22.60 -9.57 -9.77
N ALA A 332 -23.67 -8.82 -9.48
CA ALA A 332 -23.91 -7.48 -9.99
C ALA A 332 -22.86 -6.43 -9.55
N ASN A 333 -22.05 -6.72 -8.53
CA ASN A 333 -20.95 -5.87 -8.07
C ASN A 333 -19.59 -6.33 -8.64
N ASN A 334 -19.59 -7.22 -9.65
CA ASN A 334 -18.42 -7.91 -10.20
C ASN A 334 -17.62 -8.73 -9.16
N GLN A 335 -18.22 -9.13 -8.04
CA GLN A 335 -17.54 -9.99 -7.09
C GLN A 335 -17.60 -11.45 -7.54
N ARG A 336 -16.50 -12.18 -7.37
CA ARG A 336 -16.38 -13.61 -7.71
C ARG A 336 -17.37 -14.47 -6.92
N GLN A 337 -18.14 -15.28 -7.63
CA GLN A 337 -19.22 -16.12 -7.10
C GLN A 337 -19.09 -17.60 -7.50
N ALA A 338 -18.40 -17.89 -8.60
CA ALA A 338 -17.86 -19.22 -8.92
C ALA A 338 -16.57 -19.04 -9.73
N ASN A 339 -15.46 -19.70 -9.39
CA ASN A 339 -14.24 -19.67 -10.19
C ASN A 339 -13.43 -20.96 -9.98
N VAL A 340 -12.89 -21.50 -11.07
CA VAL A 340 -11.86 -22.54 -11.01
C VAL A 340 -10.57 -22.06 -11.67
N HIS A 341 -9.48 -22.15 -10.90
CA HIS A 341 -8.11 -22.12 -11.41
C HIS A 341 -7.64 -23.57 -11.60
N LEU A 342 -7.36 -23.99 -12.84
CA LEU A 342 -7.05 -25.39 -13.19
C LEU A 342 -5.81 -25.51 -14.10
N PRO A 343 -4.59 -25.48 -13.52
CA PRO A 343 -4.25 -25.02 -12.19
C PRO A 343 -4.01 -23.51 -12.16
N TRP A 344 -3.63 -22.97 -11.01
CA TRP A 344 -2.90 -21.70 -10.91
C TRP A 344 -1.40 -21.90 -11.20
N GLY A 345 -0.61 -20.83 -11.32
CA GLY A 345 0.83 -20.89 -11.64
C GLY A 345 1.71 -21.60 -10.59
N ASN A 346 1.13 -22.02 -9.46
CA ASN A 346 1.78 -22.85 -8.44
C ASN A 346 1.39 -24.35 -8.51
N GLY A 347 0.69 -24.78 -9.56
CA GLY A 347 0.25 -26.17 -9.74
C GLY A 347 -0.91 -26.61 -8.83
N GLN A 348 -1.56 -25.69 -8.11
CA GLN A 348 -2.74 -26.00 -7.31
C GLN A 348 -4.05 -25.77 -8.09
N VAL A 349 -5.02 -26.64 -7.85
CA VAL A 349 -6.40 -26.46 -8.32
C VAL A 349 -7.20 -25.77 -7.22
N TYR A 350 -7.88 -24.68 -7.57
CA TYR A 350 -8.72 -23.92 -6.67
C TYR A 350 -10.18 -24.02 -7.08
N TRP A 351 -11.06 -24.18 -6.11
CA TRP A 351 -12.49 -24.00 -6.25
C TRP A 351 -12.93 -22.87 -5.32
N ASP A 352 -13.31 -21.74 -5.90
CA ASP A 352 -13.88 -20.58 -5.21
C ASP A 352 -15.37 -20.52 -5.55
N CYS A 353 -16.26 -20.47 -4.55
CA CYS A 353 -17.70 -20.43 -4.83
C CYS A 353 -18.50 -19.80 -3.69
N GLY A 354 -19.38 -18.85 -4.00
CA GLY A 354 -20.27 -18.14 -3.10
C GLY A 354 -19.59 -17.03 -2.29
N ASN A 355 -20.07 -15.80 -2.44
CA ASN A 355 -19.55 -14.57 -1.84
C ASN A 355 -20.71 -13.70 -1.35
N ASP A 356 -20.49 -13.01 -0.23
CA ASP A 356 -21.51 -12.23 0.51
C ASP A 356 -21.08 -10.77 0.75
N GLY A 357 -20.05 -10.29 0.02
CA GLY A 357 -19.40 -9.01 0.24
C GLY A 357 -18.25 -9.06 1.25
N GLY A 358 -18.19 -10.07 2.12
CA GLY A 358 -17.08 -10.31 3.05
C GLY A 358 -15.99 -11.25 2.52
N GLY A 359 -16.02 -11.59 1.22
CA GLY A 359 -15.14 -12.57 0.58
C GLY A 359 -15.81 -13.92 0.33
N TYR A 360 -15.16 -14.79 -0.44
CA TYR A 360 -15.74 -16.05 -0.94
C TYR A 360 -15.29 -17.29 -0.14
N ASP A 361 -16.04 -18.38 -0.26
CA ASP A 361 -15.61 -19.71 0.19
C ASP A 361 -14.62 -20.33 -0.81
N ARG A 362 -13.51 -20.87 -0.30
CA ARG A 362 -12.45 -21.54 -1.08
C ARG A 362 -12.12 -22.93 -0.54
N ILE A 363 -11.82 -23.88 -1.44
CA ILE A 363 -11.01 -25.07 -1.18
C ILE A 363 -9.96 -25.23 -2.29
N ASN A 364 -8.77 -25.74 -1.96
CA ASN A 364 -7.67 -25.91 -2.92
C ASN A 364 -6.67 -26.99 -2.48
N LEU A 365 -6.05 -27.65 -3.46
CA LEU A 365 -5.06 -28.71 -3.24
C LEU A 365 -4.04 -28.71 -4.41
N ALA A 366 -2.82 -29.19 -4.17
CA ALA A 366 -1.84 -29.40 -5.23
C ALA A 366 -2.20 -30.62 -6.08
N ALA A 367 -2.17 -30.45 -7.40
CA ALA A 367 -2.41 -31.51 -8.37
C ALA A 367 -1.10 -32.01 -8.99
N ASN A 368 -1.10 -33.26 -9.47
CA ASN A 368 -0.02 -33.76 -10.31
C ASN A 368 -0.18 -33.18 -11.72
N ALA A 369 0.91 -33.04 -12.47
CA ALA A 369 0.88 -32.60 -13.87
C ALA A 369 -0.20 -33.31 -14.70
N ALA A 370 -0.17 -34.65 -14.70
CA ALA A 370 -1.13 -35.49 -15.43
C ALA A 370 -2.60 -35.38 -14.97
N ASP A 371 -2.91 -34.67 -13.88
CA ASP A 371 -4.28 -34.39 -13.46
C ASP A 371 -4.87 -33.18 -14.20
N TYR A 372 -4.03 -32.25 -14.71
CA TYR A 372 -4.46 -31.04 -15.42
C TYR A 372 -3.93 -30.90 -16.86
N GLU A 373 -2.87 -31.60 -17.27
CA GLU A 373 -2.29 -31.48 -18.63
C GLU A 373 -2.01 -32.84 -19.31
N GLY A 374 -1.83 -32.80 -20.63
CA GLY A 374 -1.32 -33.93 -21.43
C GLY A 374 -2.26 -35.12 -21.63
N ARG A 375 -3.45 -35.11 -21.02
CA ARG A 375 -4.52 -36.11 -21.21
C ARG A 375 -5.89 -35.50 -20.95
N TRP A 376 -6.94 -36.18 -21.43
CA TRP A 376 -8.32 -35.88 -21.04
C TRP A 376 -8.57 -36.31 -19.60
N ASN A 377 -9.04 -35.37 -18.77
CA ASN A 377 -9.51 -35.62 -17.41
C ASN A 377 -10.90 -34.99 -17.22
N HIS A 378 -11.77 -35.69 -16.48
CA HIS A 378 -13.06 -35.17 -16.06
C HIS A 378 -12.95 -34.54 -14.68
N TRP A 379 -13.32 -33.26 -14.57
CA TRP A 379 -13.40 -32.56 -13.30
C TRP A 379 -14.86 -32.25 -12.97
N ALA A 380 -15.25 -32.43 -11.70
CA ALA A 380 -16.54 -31.94 -11.19
C ALA A 380 -16.36 -31.22 -9.86
N PHE A 381 -16.95 -30.04 -9.73
CA PHE A 381 -16.86 -29.14 -8.60
C PHE A 381 -18.25 -28.96 -8.00
N THR A 382 -18.43 -29.26 -6.71
CA THR A 382 -19.72 -29.14 -6.02
C THR A 382 -19.66 -28.16 -4.85
N LYS A 383 -20.78 -27.51 -4.56
CA LYS A 383 -21.02 -26.82 -3.29
C LYS A 383 -22.47 -27.03 -2.84
N ASN A 384 -22.66 -27.17 -1.53
CA ASN A 384 -23.94 -27.09 -0.84
C ASN A 384 -23.78 -26.18 0.39
N ALA A 385 -24.16 -24.90 0.24
CA ALA A 385 -24.09 -23.88 1.28
C ALA A 385 -24.98 -24.20 2.50
N ALA A 386 -26.10 -24.90 2.30
CA ALA A 386 -27.02 -25.27 3.39
C ALA A 386 -26.42 -26.33 4.33
N THR A 387 -25.57 -27.23 3.82
CA THR A 387 -24.80 -28.20 4.64
C THR A 387 -23.37 -27.74 4.94
N GLY A 388 -22.91 -26.68 4.28
CA GLY A 388 -21.52 -26.22 4.28
C GLY A 388 -20.55 -27.15 3.53
N SER A 389 -21.04 -28.03 2.66
CA SER A 389 -20.22 -28.99 1.90
C SER A 389 -19.64 -28.34 0.64
N MET A 390 -18.39 -28.67 0.31
CA MET A 390 -17.76 -28.23 -0.94
C MET A 390 -16.75 -29.30 -1.36
N LYS A 391 -16.80 -29.77 -2.62
CA LYS A 391 -16.03 -30.93 -3.06
C LYS A 391 -15.48 -30.75 -4.48
N ILE A 392 -14.41 -31.49 -4.77
CA ILE A 392 -13.79 -31.60 -6.08
C ILE A 392 -13.61 -33.08 -6.39
N TYR A 393 -14.02 -33.49 -7.59
CA TYR A 393 -13.90 -34.85 -8.11
C TYR A 393 -13.02 -34.84 -9.36
N LEU A 394 -12.13 -35.83 -9.47
CA LEU A 394 -11.28 -36.08 -10.62
C LEU A 394 -11.56 -37.50 -11.13
N ASN A 395 -11.93 -37.61 -12.42
CA ASN A 395 -12.30 -38.87 -13.07
C ASN A 395 -13.34 -39.67 -12.25
N GLY A 396 -14.33 -38.95 -11.72
CA GLY A 396 -15.43 -39.46 -10.90
C GLY A 396 -15.07 -39.82 -9.45
N GLN A 397 -13.79 -39.83 -9.07
CA GLN A 397 -13.36 -40.10 -7.70
C GLN A 397 -13.26 -38.80 -6.89
N LEU A 398 -13.60 -38.86 -5.60
CA LEU A 398 -13.45 -37.70 -4.71
C LEU A 398 -11.96 -37.37 -4.55
N TRP A 399 -11.56 -36.18 -4.99
CA TRP A 399 -10.18 -35.72 -4.99
C TRP A 399 -9.89 -34.78 -3.82
N HIS A 400 -10.80 -33.84 -3.53
CA HIS A 400 -10.69 -32.94 -2.39
C HIS A 400 -12.06 -32.53 -1.83
N SER A 401 -12.10 -32.09 -0.56
CA SER A 401 -13.34 -31.63 0.09
C SER A 401 -13.08 -30.71 1.27
N GLY A 402 -13.98 -29.76 1.49
CA GLY A 402 -14.05 -28.92 2.69
C GLY A 402 -15.44 -28.94 3.34
N SER A 403 -15.50 -28.40 4.56
CA SER A 403 -16.74 -28.19 5.32
C SER A 403 -16.81 -26.74 5.84
N GLY A 404 -17.98 -26.34 6.35
CA GLY A 404 -18.23 -24.97 6.82
C GLY A 404 -18.42 -23.92 5.71
N LYS A 405 -18.45 -24.35 4.45
CA LYS A 405 -18.52 -23.50 3.25
C LYS A 405 -19.96 -23.07 2.97
N THR A 406 -20.43 -22.14 3.79
CA THR A 406 -21.86 -21.80 3.97
C THR A 406 -22.30 -20.51 3.26
N LYS A 407 -21.41 -19.81 2.55
CA LYS A 407 -21.78 -18.59 1.82
C LYS A 407 -22.74 -18.91 0.66
N PRO A 408 -23.84 -18.15 0.48
CA PRO A 408 -24.74 -18.33 -0.66
C PRO A 408 -24.03 -17.97 -1.98
N ILE A 409 -24.67 -18.28 -3.10
CA ILE A 409 -24.18 -18.05 -4.45
C ILE A 409 -25.16 -17.10 -5.15
N ASP A 410 -24.65 -16.12 -5.88
CA ASP A 410 -25.44 -15.28 -6.79
C ASP A 410 -24.65 -15.08 -8.10
N ILE A 411 -25.16 -15.53 -9.24
CA ILE A 411 -24.45 -15.45 -10.53
C ILE A 411 -25.25 -14.57 -11.48
N GLN A 412 -24.72 -13.38 -11.75
CA GLN A 412 -25.28 -12.36 -12.63
C GLN A 412 -24.53 -12.23 -13.96
N SER A 413 -23.33 -12.83 -14.07
CA SER A 413 -22.60 -13.02 -15.33
C SER A 413 -21.76 -14.30 -15.22
N PHE A 414 -21.59 -15.03 -16.33
CA PHE A 414 -20.83 -16.29 -16.35
C PHE A 414 -20.03 -16.46 -17.65
N ARG A 415 -18.73 -16.76 -17.50
CA ARG A 415 -17.76 -16.87 -18.58
C ARG A 415 -16.98 -18.18 -18.48
N ILE A 416 -16.76 -18.84 -19.62
CA ILE A 416 -15.97 -20.07 -19.76
C ILE A 416 -14.69 -19.72 -20.55
N GLY A 417 -13.54 -20.27 -20.14
CA GLY A 417 -12.24 -20.07 -20.81
C GLY A 417 -11.42 -18.87 -20.33
N SER A 418 -12.00 -17.97 -19.52
CA SER A 418 -11.27 -16.90 -18.84
C SER A 418 -12.03 -16.38 -17.61
N ASN A 419 -11.39 -15.49 -16.85
CA ASN A 419 -12.04 -14.69 -15.80
C ASN A 419 -12.90 -13.55 -16.40
N ALA A 420 -13.80 -12.97 -15.60
CA ALA A 420 -14.75 -11.94 -16.05
C ALA A 420 -14.07 -10.68 -16.63
N GLY A 421 -12.86 -10.35 -16.15
CA GLY A 421 -12.04 -9.26 -16.68
C GLY A 421 -11.16 -9.61 -17.89
N SER A 422 -11.19 -10.85 -18.39
CA SER A 422 -10.36 -11.34 -19.51
C SER A 422 -8.86 -11.06 -19.35
N SER A 423 -8.35 -11.23 -18.14
CA SER A 423 -6.93 -11.06 -17.75
C SER A 423 -6.21 -12.36 -17.41
N ASN A 424 -6.94 -13.45 -17.12
CA ASN A 424 -6.41 -14.81 -16.95
C ASN A 424 -7.25 -15.76 -17.82
N PHE A 425 -6.62 -16.37 -18.82
CA PHE A 425 -7.25 -17.32 -19.75
C PHE A 425 -6.90 -18.77 -19.39
N TYR A 426 -7.68 -19.72 -19.90
CA TYR A 426 -7.33 -21.13 -19.88
C TYR A 426 -6.36 -21.48 -21.01
N TYR A 427 -5.57 -22.54 -20.79
CA TYR A 427 -4.59 -23.08 -21.74
C TYR A 427 -4.86 -24.57 -21.95
N GLY A 428 -5.82 -24.87 -22.83
CA GLY A 428 -6.24 -26.23 -23.12
C GLY A 428 -7.61 -26.34 -23.78
N LYS A 429 -8.00 -27.59 -24.03
CA LYS A 429 -9.28 -27.96 -24.64
C LYS A 429 -10.32 -28.22 -23.57
N VAL A 430 -11.57 -27.83 -23.83
CA VAL A 430 -12.74 -28.14 -23.01
C VAL A 430 -13.79 -28.83 -23.87
N ASN A 431 -14.49 -29.79 -23.29
CA ASN A 431 -15.61 -30.54 -23.89
C ASN A 431 -16.63 -30.84 -22.77
N GLU A 432 -17.91 -31.05 -23.12
CA GLU A 432 -18.96 -31.49 -22.20
C GLU A 432 -19.14 -30.59 -20.94
N PHE A 433 -19.20 -29.27 -21.12
CA PHE A 433 -19.35 -28.32 -20.00
C PHE A 433 -20.79 -28.30 -19.48
N ARG A 434 -21.01 -28.70 -18.23
CA ARG A 434 -22.33 -28.95 -17.62
C ARG A 434 -22.46 -28.25 -16.28
N VAL A 435 -23.61 -27.63 -16.02
CA VAL A 435 -23.93 -26.93 -14.77
C VAL A 435 -25.30 -27.35 -14.26
N TRP A 436 -25.38 -27.66 -12.96
CA TRP A 436 -26.63 -27.93 -12.25
C TRP A 436 -26.76 -27.02 -11.02
N ASN A 437 -27.99 -26.62 -10.68
CA ASN A 437 -28.30 -25.90 -9.43
C ASN A 437 -28.50 -26.82 -8.22
N LYS A 438 -27.71 -27.89 -8.13
CA LYS A 438 -27.80 -28.96 -7.14
C LYS A 438 -26.43 -29.57 -6.87
N GLU A 439 -26.17 -30.04 -5.65
CA GLU A 439 -25.04 -30.92 -5.37
C GLU A 439 -25.35 -32.34 -5.87
N LEU A 440 -24.68 -32.78 -6.94
CA LEU A 440 -24.78 -34.16 -7.42
C LEU A 440 -24.03 -35.13 -6.50
N ASP A 441 -24.54 -36.35 -6.38
CA ASP A 441 -23.88 -37.40 -5.61
C ASP A 441 -22.74 -38.08 -6.41
N PRO A 442 -21.76 -38.70 -5.74
CA PRO A 442 -20.60 -39.31 -6.41
C PRO A 442 -20.96 -40.41 -7.42
N ALA A 443 -22.02 -41.19 -7.19
CA ALA A 443 -22.38 -42.28 -8.09
C ALA A 443 -23.00 -41.75 -9.37
N THR A 444 -23.85 -40.71 -9.29
CA THR A 444 -24.38 -40.00 -10.46
C THR A 444 -23.24 -39.40 -11.29
N ILE A 445 -22.25 -38.74 -10.67
CA ILE A 445 -21.08 -38.19 -11.39
C ILE A 445 -20.31 -39.31 -12.12
N GLN A 446 -20.03 -40.44 -11.45
CA GLN A 446 -19.31 -41.58 -12.05
C GLN A 446 -20.09 -42.23 -13.21
N GLU A 447 -21.41 -42.37 -13.07
CA GLU A 447 -22.25 -43.04 -14.08
C GLU A 447 -22.43 -42.20 -15.37
N TRP A 448 -22.33 -40.87 -15.27
CA TRP A 448 -22.72 -39.95 -16.36
C TRP A 448 -21.56 -39.16 -16.99
N MET A 449 -20.33 -39.25 -16.47
CA MET A 449 -19.19 -38.52 -17.06
C MET A 449 -18.83 -38.97 -18.48
N TYR A 450 -19.07 -40.23 -18.86
CA TYR A 450 -18.79 -40.76 -20.21
C TYR A 450 -20.00 -40.79 -21.17
N LYS A 451 -21.12 -40.17 -20.77
CA LYS A 451 -22.37 -40.14 -21.55
C LYS A 451 -22.74 -38.71 -21.91
N PRO A 452 -23.13 -38.39 -23.15
CA PRO A 452 -23.92 -37.19 -23.43
C PRO A 452 -25.17 -37.16 -22.54
N LEU A 453 -25.56 -35.99 -22.04
CA LEU A 453 -26.72 -35.90 -21.14
C LEU A 453 -28.04 -36.07 -21.91
N SER A 454 -28.95 -36.85 -21.32
CA SER A 454 -30.33 -37.00 -21.77
C SER A 454 -31.31 -36.75 -20.62
N ALA A 455 -32.61 -36.73 -20.92
CA ALA A 455 -33.68 -36.68 -19.93
C ALA A 455 -33.73 -37.91 -18.99
N ASP A 456 -32.91 -38.93 -19.22
CA ASP A 456 -32.77 -40.11 -18.34
C ASP A 456 -31.79 -39.85 -17.17
N HIS A 457 -31.06 -38.72 -17.16
CA HIS A 457 -30.22 -38.32 -16.03
C HIS A 457 -31.10 -38.03 -14.79
N PRO A 458 -30.80 -38.59 -13.60
CA PRO A 458 -31.69 -38.52 -12.43
C PRO A 458 -32.00 -37.07 -12.01
N ASP A 459 -31.03 -36.18 -12.16
CA ASP A 459 -31.15 -34.75 -11.85
C ASP A 459 -31.25 -33.86 -13.10
N TYR A 460 -31.77 -34.35 -14.23
CA TYR A 460 -31.91 -33.55 -15.46
C TYR A 460 -32.76 -32.28 -15.26
N ALA A 461 -33.75 -32.32 -14.36
CA ALA A 461 -34.55 -31.15 -14.00
C ALA A 461 -33.79 -30.05 -13.23
N ASN A 462 -32.58 -30.35 -12.75
CA ASN A 462 -31.66 -29.40 -12.11
C ASN A 462 -30.54 -28.91 -13.05
N LEU A 463 -30.47 -29.42 -14.29
CA LEU A 463 -29.49 -29.00 -15.28
C LEU A 463 -29.83 -27.59 -15.77
N THR A 464 -28.94 -26.63 -15.55
CA THR A 464 -29.16 -25.22 -15.84
C THR A 464 -28.44 -24.73 -17.10
N ALA A 465 -27.31 -25.35 -17.45
CA ALA A 465 -26.60 -25.13 -18.70
C ALA A 465 -25.83 -26.39 -19.09
N TYR A 466 -25.78 -26.72 -20.37
CA TYR A 466 -25.01 -27.82 -20.91
C TYR A 466 -24.52 -27.47 -22.32
N TYR A 467 -23.23 -27.18 -22.45
CA TYR A 467 -22.57 -26.95 -23.73
C TYR A 467 -21.78 -28.21 -24.11
N PRO A 468 -22.24 -29.00 -25.11
CA PRO A 468 -21.48 -30.16 -25.57
C PRO A 468 -20.14 -29.77 -26.18
N LEU A 469 -20.04 -28.59 -26.82
CA LEU A 469 -18.84 -28.12 -27.54
C LEU A 469 -18.44 -29.06 -28.70
N ASN A 470 -19.45 -29.59 -29.41
CA ASN A 470 -19.30 -30.52 -30.53
C ASN A 470 -19.71 -29.95 -31.90
N GLU A 471 -19.93 -28.64 -32.00
CA GLU A 471 -20.43 -27.95 -33.20
C GLU A 471 -19.39 -27.88 -34.33
N GLY A 472 -18.09 -27.88 -33.99
CA GLY A 472 -16.96 -27.98 -34.91
C GLY A 472 -16.66 -26.76 -35.77
N ILE A 473 -17.58 -25.79 -35.88
CA ILE A 473 -17.42 -24.49 -36.55
C ILE A 473 -18.32 -23.42 -35.91
N GLY A 474 -17.98 -22.15 -36.14
CA GLY A 474 -18.82 -21.00 -35.80
C GLY A 474 -18.48 -20.32 -34.47
N THR A 475 -19.30 -19.34 -34.08
CA THR A 475 -19.07 -18.40 -32.96
C THR A 475 -20.12 -18.52 -31.86
N ILE A 476 -20.89 -19.60 -31.86
CA ILE A 476 -21.92 -19.90 -30.85
C ILE A 476 -21.77 -21.34 -30.42
N THR A 477 -22.15 -21.64 -29.19
CA THR A 477 -22.40 -23.01 -28.74
C THR A 477 -23.83 -23.15 -28.24
N ALA A 478 -24.48 -24.24 -28.62
CA ALA A 478 -25.84 -24.55 -28.23
C ALA A 478 -25.86 -25.09 -26.79
N ASP A 479 -26.71 -24.49 -25.96
CA ASP A 479 -27.10 -25.10 -24.69
C ASP A 479 -28.11 -26.22 -24.93
N ALA A 480 -27.71 -27.46 -24.65
CA ALA A 480 -28.53 -28.67 -24.72
C ALA A 480 -29.26 -28.98 -23.40
N SER A 481 -29.25 -28.06 -22.43
CA SER A 481 -30.12 -28.11 -21.25
C SER A 481 -31.57 -27.73 -21.59
N PRO A 482 -32.53 -27.92 -20.65
CA PRO A 482 -33.90 -27.42 -20.80
C PRO A 482 -34.03 -25.90 -20.99
N ASN A 483 -33.00 -25.10 -20.67
CA ASN A 483 -33.04 -23.63 -20.78
C ASN A 483 -32.74 -23.11 -22.19
N GLY A 484 -31.92 -23.81 -22.99
CA GLY A 484 -31.60 -23.43 -24.37
C GLY A 484 -30.83 -22.10 -24.50
N ALA A 485 -30.07 -21.72 -23.47
CA ALA A 485 -29.31 -20.47 -23.40
C ALA A 485 -28.02 -20.51 -24.27
N VAL A 486 -28.12 -20.15 -25.54
CA VAL A 486 -26.99 -20.15 -26.50
C VAL A 486 -25.80 -19.30 -26.00
N GLY A 487 -24.64 -19.93 -25.84
CA GLY A 487 -23.39 -19.26 -25.47
C GLY A 487 -22.72 -18.58 -26.66
N THR A 488 -22.15 -17.38 -26.46
CA THR A 488 -21.45 -16.62 -27.51
C THR A 488 -19.94 -16.72 -27.34
N ILE A 489 -19.23 -17.08 -28.40
CA ILE A 489 -17.78 -17.29 -28.41
C ILE A 489 -17.07 -16.00 -28.83
N TYR A 490 -16.18 -15.50 -27.97
CA TYR A 490 -15.38 -14.29 -28.17
C TYR A 490 -13.89 -14.60 -28.33
N SER A 491 -13.20 -13.79 -29.12
CA SER A 491 -11.78 -13.94 -29.51
C SER A 491 -11.38 -15.36 -29.94
N PHE A 492 -12.34 -16.07 -30.55
CA PHE A 492 -12.19 -17.30 -31.33
C PHE A 492 -11.21 -18.35 -30.77
N PRO A 493 -11.49 -19.01 -29.63
CA PRO A 493 -10.92 -20.33 -29.36
C PRO A 493 -11.18 -21.31 -30.54
N THR A 494 -10.28 -22.26 -30.76
CA THR A 494 -10.28 -23.12 -31.95
C THR A 494 -11.15 -24.37 -31.74
N TRP A 495 -12.00 -24.69 -32.71
CA TRP A 495 -12.68 -26.00 -32.75
C TRP A 495 -11.66 -27.10 -33.10
N SER A 496 -11.53 -28.10 -32.23
CA SER A 496 -10.57 -29.19 -32.37
C SER A 496 -11.30 -30.53 -32.45
N PRO A 497 -11.33 -31.22 -33.61
CA PRO A 497 -11.96 -32.53 -33.75
C PRO A 497 -11.25 -33.59 -32.91
N LEU A 498 -12.00 -34.47 -32.28
CA LEU A 498 -11.45 -35.66 -31.64
C LEU A 498 -11.17 -36.72 -32.71
N ARG A 499 -9.91 -37.19 -32.77
CA ARG A 499 -9.56 -38.36 -33.57
C ARG A 499 -10.21 -39.61 -32.97
N GLY A 500 -10.43 -40.64 -33.77
CA GLY A 500 -10.98 -41.92 -33.30
C GLY A 500 -10.25 -42.49 -32.08
N LYS A 501 -8.92 -42.37 -32.02
CA LYS A 501 -8.12 -42.83 -30.86
C LYS A 501 -8.36 -42.05 -29.55
N ASP A 502 -8.95 -40.86 -29.64
CA ASP A 502 -9.15 -39.91 -28.54
C ASP A 502 -10.62 -39.79 -28.11
N LEU A 503 -11.55 -40.46 -28.82
CA LEU A 503 -12.93 -40.61 -28.36
C LEU A 503 -12.94 -41.32 -27.00
N TYR A 504 -13.54 -40.70 -25.99
CA TYR A 504 -13.62 -41.24 -24.63
C TYR A 504 -15.07 -41.46 -24.16
N GLN A 505 -16.07 -40.94 -24.89
CA GLN A 505 -17.47 -40.97 -24.51
C GLN A 505 -18.39 -41.62 -25.57
N ALA A 506 -19.67 -41.76 -25.22
CA ALA A 506 -20.75 -42.26 -26.08
C ALA A 506 -20.55 -43.70 -26.62
N PHE A 507 -19.92 -44.57 -25.82
CA PHE A 507 -19.78 -45.98 -26.15
C PHE A 507 -21.12 -46.72 -26.05
N ALA A 508 -21.49 -47.42 -27.12
CA ALA A 508 -22.54 -48.44 -27.12
C ALA A 508 -21.94 -49.83 -26.86
N ALA A 509 -22.59 -50.64 -26.03
CA ALA A 509 -22.15 -52.02 -25.73
C ALA A 509 -22.85 -53.05 -26.63
N SER A 510 -22.13 -54.12 -26.96
CA SER A 510 -22.64 -55.25 -27.75
C SER A 510 -22.00 -56.56 -27.31
N ASN A 511 -22.69 -57.68 -27.53
CA ASN A 511 -22.11 -59.01 -27.38
C ASN A 511 -21.40 -59.49 -28.66
N LEU A 512 -21.63 -58.79 -29.78
CA LEU A 512 -21.07 -59.15 -31.08
C LEU A 512 -19.64 -58.61 -31.21
N ARG A 513 -18.70 -59.49 -31.53
CA ARG A 513 -17.28 -59.16 -31.76
C ARG A 513 -16.74 -59.89 -33.00
N PRO A 514 -15.69 -59.38 -33.67
CA PRO A 514 -15.13 -60.01 -34.86
C PRO A 514 -14.51 -61.37 -34.52
N GLN A 515 -14.50 -62.27 -35.50
CA GLN A 515 -13.64 -63.44 -35.45
C GLN A 515 -12.20 -62.95 -35.63
N VAL A 516 -11.30 -63.34 -34.73
CA VAL A 516 -9.89 -62.93 -34.76
C VAL A 516 -9.00 -64.16 -34.74
N THR A 517 -8.00 -64.20 -35.63
CA THR A 517 -6.90 -65.16 -35.56
C THR A 517 -5.63 -64.46 -35.11
N PHE A 518 -5.16 -64.77 -33.90
CA PHE A 518 -3.91 -64.23 -33.35
C PHE A 518 -2.71 -65.02 -33.89
N ILE A 519 -1.65 -64.29 -34.25
CA ILE A 519 -0.40 -64.85 -34.79
C ILE A 519 0.69 -64.79 -33.70
N GLN A 520 1.21 -65.94 -33.28
CA GLN A 520 2.33 -66.08 -32.34
C GLN A 520 3.45 -66.92 -32.96
N GLY A 521 4.67 -66.85 -32.43
CA GLY A 521 5.78 -67.69 -32.87
C GLY A 521 7.16 -67.09 -32.63
N GLU A 522 8.13 -67.51 -33.45
CA GLU A 522 9.46 -66.91 -33.54
C GLU A 522 9.56 -66.18 -34.89
N ILE A 523 9.22 -64.88 -34.88
CA ILE A 523 9.06 -64.04 -36.07
C ILE A 523 9.95 -62.81 -35.95
N GLU A 524 10.65 -62.46 -37.02
CA GLU A 524 11.36 -61.19 -37.17
C GLU A 524 10.48 -60.20 -37.95
N ILE A 525 10.32 -59.00 -37.39
CA ILE A 525 9.54 -57.91 -38.00
C ILE A 525 10.49 -57.05 -38.86
N SER A 526 10.03 -56.65 -40.04
CA SER A 526 10.54 -55.49 -40.77
C SER A 526 9.54 -54.35 -40.67
N ASP A 527 10.00 -53.16 -40.35
CA ASP A 527 9.17 -51.95 -40.29
C ASP A 527 9.70 -50.89 -41.26
N ASN A 528 8.78 -50.12 -41.85
CA ASN A 528 9.06 -49.06 -42.80
C ASN A 528 8.19 -47.84 -42.45
N GLU A 529 8.84 -46.78 -41.96
CA GLU A 529 8.18 -45.56 -41.51
C GLU A 529 7.66 -44.72 -42.69
N VAL A 530 6.39 -44.33 -42.63
CA VAL A 530 5.70 -43.50 -43.62
C VAL A 530 5.24 -42.20 -42.94
N ILE A 531 5.76 -41.06 -43.40
CA ILE A 531 5.39 -39.75 -42.85
C ILE A 531 4.08 -39.27 -43.50
N VAL A 532 3.08 -38.98 -42.67
CA VAL A 532 1.80 -38.39 -43.08
C VAL A 532 1.60 -37.05 -42.38
N LEU A 533 1.31 -36.01 -43.15
CA LEU A 533 0.91 -34.70 -42.62
C LEU A 533 -0.61 -34.57 -42.65
N ASP A 534 -1.15 -34.04 -41.55
CA ASP A 534 -2.53 -33.58 -41.41
C ASP A 534 -2.54 -32.10 -41.02
N SER A 535 -3.65 -31.40 -41.21
CA SER A 535 -3.74 -29.95 -40.98
C SER A 535 -5.01 -29.56 -40.25
N THR A 536 -4.91 -28.66 -39.28
CA THR A 536 -6.05 -28.04 -38.58
C THR A 536 -6.02 -26.54 -38.80
N LEU A 537 -7.18 -25.95 -39.09
CA LEU A 537 -7.34 -24.51 -39.30
C LEU A 537 -7.03 -23.74 -38.00
N ASN A 538 -6.17 -22.73 -38.08
CA ASN A 538 -5.90 -21.81 -36.98
C ASN A 538 -7.08 -20.86 -36.78
N SER A 539 -7.23 -20.29 -35.59
CA SER A 539 -8.06 -19.09 -35.40
C SER A 539 -7.31 -17.83 -35.82
N PRO A 540 -8.02 -16.79 -36.30
CA PRO A 540 -7.43 -15.47 -36.47
C PRO A 540 -7.16 -14.82 -35.10
N HIS A 541 -6.10 -14.04 -35.02
CA HIS A 541 -5.80 -13.17 -33.88
C HIS A 541 -6.67 -11.91 -33.97
N SER A 542 -7.21 -11.47 -32.83
CA SER A 542 -7.84 -10.14 -32.73
C SER A 542 -6.77 -9.07 -32.54
N VAL A 543 -6.80 -8.02 -33.35
CA VAL A 543 -5.94 -6.84 -33.26
C VAL A 543 -6.82 -5.65 -32.90
N ILE A 544 -6.68 -5.13 -31.68
CA ILE A 544 -7.32 -3.88 -31.25
C ILE A 544 -6.30 -2.75 -31.40
N SER A 545 -6.63 -1.71 -32.15
CA SER A 545 -5.79 -0.51 -32.29
C SER A 545 -6.25 0.60 -31.35
N PHE A 546 -5.31 1.38 -30.83
CA PHE A 546 -5.55 2.45 -29.86
C PHE A 546 -5.00 3.79 -30.36
N GLY A 547 -5.61 4.86 -29.87
CA GLY A 547 -5.17 6.24 -30.04
C GLY A 547 -5.43 7.06 -28.78
N VAL A 548 -5.10 8.35 -28.84
CA VAL A 548 -5.36 9.31 -27.76
C VAL A 548 -6.21 10.44 -28.34
N ASP A 549 -7.35 10.72 -27.72
CA ASP A 549 -8.21 11.87 -28.04
C ASP A 549 -8.15 12.88 -26.90
N GLY A 550 -7.61 14.07 -27.18
CA GLY A 550 -7.21 15.02 -26.14
C GLY A 550 -6.14 14.41 -25.21
N THR A 551 -6.57 13.94 -24.04
CA THR A 551 -5.72 13.23 -23.06
C THR A 551 -6.19 11.81 -22.74
N ASP A 552 -7.31 11.36 -23.33
CA ASP A 552 -7.96 10.07 -23.03
C ASP A 552 -7.54 8.98 -24.02
N LEU A 553 -7.29 7.77 -23.51
CA LEU A 553 -7.02 6.59 -24.34
C LEU A 553 -8.32 6.06 -24.95
N VAL A 554 -8.33 5.89 -26.27
CA VAL A 554 -9.49 5.39 -27.03
C VAL A 554 -9.12 4.18 -27.89
N ALA A 555 -9.98 3.16 -27.89
CA ALA A 555 -9.90 2.07 -28.87
C ALA A 555 -10.47 2.56 -30.20
N LEU A 556 -9.71 2.39 -31.29
CA LEU A 556 -10.03 2.94 -32.62
C LEU A 556 -10.75 1.93 -33.51
N ASP A 557 -10.24 0.70 -33.58
CA ASP A 557 -10.74 -0.36 -34.44
C ASP A 557 -10.37 -1.76 -33.88
N THR A 558 -11.07 -2.80 -34.32
CA THR A 558 -10.77 -4.20 -34.01
C THR A 558 -10.85 -5.05 -35.28
N THR A 559 -9.70 -5.58 -35.72
CA THR A 559 -9.58 -6.43 -36.91
C THR A 559 -9.18 -7.87 -36.53
N TYR A 560 -9.31 -8.79 -37.48
CA TYR A 560 -9.01 -10.21 -37.29
C TYR A 560 -8.14 -10.72 -38.43
N VAL A 561 -6.93 -11.20 -38.10
CA VAL A 561 -5.90 -11.59 -39.07
C VAL A 561 -5.16 -12.86 -38.59
N TYR A 562 -4.62 -13.65 -39.51
CA TYR A 562 -3.85 -14.85 -39.15
C TYR A 562 -2.37 -14.51 -39.01
N ARG A 563 -1.67 -15.19 -38.08
CA ARG A 563 -0.21 -15.05 -37.97
C ARG A 563 0.49 -15.65 -39.20
N ALA A 564 1.45 -14.90 -39.74
CA ALA A 564 2.33 -15.32 -40.83
C ALA A 564 3.76 -15.62 -40.34
N GLY A 565 4.69 -15.83 -41.27
CA GLY A 565 6.08 -16.20 -41.00
C GLY A 565 6.26 -17.72 -40.81
N ASP A 566 7.29 -18.13 -40.08
CA ASP A 566 7.53 -19.54 -39.77
C ASP A 566 6.51 -20.07 -38.74
N LEU A 567 5.65 -20.99 -39.18
CA LEU A 567 4.72 -21.74 -38.33
C LEU A 567 5.27 -23.15 -38.08
N ASN A 568 5.14 -23.64 -36.83
CA ASN A 568 5.66 -24.96 -36.47
C ASN A 568 4.82 -26.10 -37.07
N ILE A 569 5.50 -27.15 -37.52
CA ILE A 569 4.94 -28.49 -37.75
C ILE A 569 5.23 -29.29 -36.47
N LEU A 570 4.18 -29.84 -35.86
CA LEU A 570 4.28 -30.58 -34.60
C LEU A 570 4.11 -32.08 -34.85
N ASP A 571 4.65 -32.94 -33.98
CA ASP A 571 4.25 -34.35 -33.92
C ASP A 571 2.95 -34.55 -33.14
N GLU A 572 2.50 -35.80 -33.01
CA GLU A 572 1.30 -36.15 -32.23
C GLU A 572 1.41 -35.84 -30.72
N ASN A 573 2.62 -35.67 -30.20
CA ASN A 573 2.89 -35.30 -28.81
C ASN A 573 3.02 -33.77 -28.62
N GLY A 574 2.91 -32.98 -29.69
CA GLY A 574 3.08 -31.53 -29.67
C GLY A 574 4.53 -31.03 -29.80
N ALA A 575 5.50 -31.91 -30.01
CA ALA A 575 6.90 -31.52 -30.19
C ALA A 575 7.16 -30.98 -31.61
N VAL A 576 7.97 -29.92 -31.75
CA VAL A 576 8.29 -29.33 -33.05
C VAL A 576 9.20 -30.25 -33.86
N VAL A 577 8.74 -30.70 -35.03
CA VAL A 577 9.48 -31.56 -35.96
C VAL A 577 9.89 -30.84 -37.26
N GLY A 578 9.36 -29.65 -37.51
CA GLY A 578 9.72 -28.81 -38.65
C GLY A 578 9.02 -27.45 -38.63
N THR A 579 9.16 -26.67 -39.70
CA THR A 579 8.42 -25.43 -39.90
C THR A 579 7.84 -25.36 -41.32
N GLN A 580 6.75 -24.60 -41.47
CA GLN A 580 6.19 -24.15 -42.74
C GLN A 580 6.17 -22.63 -42.75
N PHE A 581 6.79 -22.02 -43.76
CA PHE A 581 6.77 -20.57 -43.95
C PHE A 581 5.47 -20.12 -44.64
N VAL A 582 4.73 -19.24 -43.99
CA VAL A 582 3.59 -18.51 -44.55
C VAL A 582 4.03 -17.11 -44.94
N THR A 583 3.76 -16.69 -46.17
CA THR A 583 4.11 -15.35 -46.64
C THR A 583 3.20 -14.30 -45.98
N PRO A 584 3.74 -13.28 -45.29
CA PRO A 584 2.93 -12.20 -44.72
C PRO A 584 2.34 -11.29 -45.81
N ASP A 585 1.11 -10.82 -45.61
CA ASP A 585 0.52 -9.71 -46.35
C ASP A 585 0.98 -8.35 -45.77
N GLY A 586 1.33 -8.32 -44.48
CA GLY A 586 1.88 -7.15 -43.80
C GLY A 586 2.45 -7.45 -42.41
N ALA A 587 2.87 -6.40 -41.72
CA ALA A 587 3.31 -6.46 -40.32
C ALA A 587 2.74 -5.29 -39.52
N ILE A 588 2.45 -5.51 -38.24
CA ILE A 588 1.96 -4.51 -37.29
C ILE A 588 3.07 -4.24 -36.28
N SER A 589 3.59 -3.00 -36.26
CA SER A 589 4.54 -2.54 -35.24
C SER A 589 3.79 -1.98 -34.03
N ILE A 590 4.04 -2.55 -32.86
CA ILE A 590 3.44 -2.11 -31.59
C ILE A 590 4.36 -1.05 -30.96
N GLY A 591 3.88 0.19 -30.94
CA GLY A 591 4.53 1.34 -30.30
C GLY A 591 3.91 1.64 -28.92
N SER A 592 4.26 2.79 -28.35
CA SER A 592 3.67 3.30 -27.09
C SER A 592 2.93 4.62 -27.32
N LEU A 593 1.83 4.81 -26.60
CA LEU A 593 1.04 6.02 -26.48
C LEU A 593 1.17 6.57 -25.06
N SER A 594 1.34 7.87 -24.90
CA SER A 594 1.18 8.55 -23.60
C SER A 594 -0.22 9.14 -23.50
N TYR A 595 -0.92 8.89 -22.40
CA TYR A 595 -2.26 9.39 -22.10
C TYR A 595 -2.35 9.74 -20.61
N TYR A 596 -3.48 10.28 -20.16
CA TYR A 596 -3.69 10.56 -18.74
C TYR A 596 -4.81 9.69 -18.16
N GLN A 597 -4.51 9.01 -17.06
CA GLN A 597 -5.53 8.42 -16.19
C GLN A 597 -6.11 9.51 -15.31
N LYS A 598 -7.43 9.52 -15.14
CA LYS A 598 -8.18 10.58 -14.44
C LYS A 598 -8.90 9.98 -13.22
N THR A 599 -8.91 10.74 -12.13
CA THR A 599 -9.61 10.40 -10.87
C THR A 599 -10.20 11.65 -10.24
N ASP A 600 -11.10 11.50 -9.28
CA ASP A 600 -11.55 12.60 -8.42
C ASP A 600 -10.34 13.29 -7.75
N ALA A 601 -10.36 14.62 -7.64
CA ALA A 601 -9.23 15.37 -7.11
C ALA A 601 -9.09 15.21 -5.60
N LYS A 602 -7.85 14.96 -5.14
CA LYS A 602 -7.56 14.67 -3.73
C LYS A 602 -6.47 15.58 -3.19
N PHE A 603 -6.86 16.51 -2.33
CA PHE A 603 -6.01 17.54 -1.77
C PHE A 603 -5.52 17.14 -0.37
N GLU A 604 -4.20 17.01 -0.18
CA GLU A 604 -3.61 16.99 1.16
C GLU A 604 -3.83 18.36 1.80
N LEU A 605 -4.57 18.42 2.90
CA LEU A 605 -4.74 19.65 3.69
C LEU A 605 -3.59 19.82 4.70
N LEU A 606 -3.19 18.71 5.32
CA LEU A 606 -2.20 18.60 6.38
C LEU A 606 -1.46 17.26 6.27
N SER A 607 -0.15 17.30 6.38
CA SER A 607 0.69 16.12 6.69
C SER A 607 1.26 16.30 8.10
N LEU A 608 1.09 15.30 8.95
CA LEU A 608 1.63 15.23 10.32
C LEU A 608 2.11 13.81 10.57
N VAL A 609 3.13 13.64 11.43
CA VAL A 609 3.55 12.31 11.89
C VAL A 609 3.18 12.17 13.36
N THR A 610 2.60 11.04 13.75
CA THR A 610 2.21 10.78 15.14
C THR A 610 3.46 10.68 16.04
N PRO A 611 3.36 11.02 17.33
CA PRO A 611 4.49 10.86 18.26
C PRO A 611 4.72 9.38 18.62
N TYR A 612 5.88 9.06 19.17
CA TYR A 612 6.09 7.75 19.81
C TYR A 612 5.34 7.68 21.14
N GLY A 613 4.32 6.83 21.26
CA GLY A 613 3.39 6.83 22.38
C GLY A 613 3.87 6.15 23.67
N ASN A 614 4.97 5.40 23.66
CA ASN A 614 5.51 4.75 24.85
C ASN A 614 5.84 5.80 25.94
N GLY A 615 5.15 5.73 27.09
CA GLY A 615 5.31 6.65 28.22
C GLY A 615 4.78 8.07 27.97
N LEU A 616 4.22 8.37 26.80
CA LEU A 616 3.78 9.71 26.42
C LEU A 616 2.50 10.10 27.17
N ASP A 617 2.46 11.33 27.67
CA ASP A 617 1.29 11.95 28.30
C ASP A 617 0.88 13.22 27.54
N LEU A 618 -0.25 13.15 26.83
CA LEU A 618 -0.87 14.30 26.15
C LEU A 618 -1.94 14.99 27.02
N GLY A 619 -2.21 14.48 28.22
CA GLY A 619 -3.27 14.93 29.11
C GLY A 619 -4.70 14.54 28.67
N PRO A 620 -5.71 14.69 29.55
CA PRO A 620 -7.09 14.30 29.27
C PRO A 620 -7.79 15.15 28.20
N GLU A 621 -7.38 16.41 28.06
CA GLU A 621 -7.87 17.34 27.04
C GLU A 621 -7.07 17.28 25.72
N GLY A 622 -6.02 16.45 25.69
CA GLY A 622 -5.09 16.36 24.57
C GLY A 622 -4.22 17.59 24.35
N LYS A 623 -3.45 17.54 23.27
CA LYS A 623 -2.64 18.65 22.75
C LYS A 623 -3.23 19.07 21.40
N THR A 624 -3.35 20.37 21.15
CA THR A 624 -3.99 20.93 19.93
C THR A 624 -2.99 21.71 19.10
N PHE A 625 -2.82 21.34 17.83
CA PHE A 625 -2.19 22.16 16.82
C PHE A 625 -3.24 23.00 16.07
N THR A 626 -2.86 24.18 15.57
CA THR A 626 -3.73 25.05 14.77
C THR A 626 -3.07 25.43 13.45
N PHE A 627 -3.65 24.98 12.34
CA PHE A 627 -3.13 25.22 10.99
C PHE A 627 -3.98 26.23 10.23
N ASP A 628 -3.33 27.10 9.45
CA ASP A 628 -4.01 27.96 8.48
C ASP A 628 -4.28 27.16 7.20
N VAL A 629 -5.56 26.97 6.88
CA VAL A 629 -6.07 26.24 5.71
C VAL A 629 -6.88 27.16 4.79
N THR A 630 -6.68 28.48 4.88
CA THR A 630 -7.42 29.48 4.09
C THR A 630 -7.23 29.29 2.57
N ASP A 631 -6.08 28.77 2.13
CA ASP A 631 -5.82 28.46 0.71
C ASP A 631 -6.76 27.41 0.12
N TYR A 632 -7.42 26.60 0.96
CA TYR A 632 -8.40 25.60 0.54
C TYR A 632 -9.84 26.14 0.55
N ALA A 633 -10.08 27.43 0.83
CA ALA A 633 -11.40 28.05 0.80
C ALA A 633 -12.22 27.77 -0.48
N PRO A 634 -11.64 27.66 -1.70
CA PRO A 634 -12.42 27.35 -2.90
C PRO A 634 -13.04 25.94 -2.92
N ILE A 635 -12.51 25.00 -2.13
CA ILE A 635 -12.93 23.59 -2.08
C ILE A 635 -13.54 23.18 -0.72
N LEU A 636 -13.27 23.93 0.36
CA LEU A 636 -13.89 23.75 1.68
C LEU A 636 -15.30 24.38 1.74
N LYS A 637 -16.21 23.91 0.88
CA LYS A 637 -17.60 24.35 0.76
C LYS A 637 -18.52 23.18 0.36
N GLY A 638 -19.74 23.15 0.90
CA GLY A 638 -20.72 22.08 0.66
C GLY A 638 -20.30 20.73 1.25
N GLU A 639 -20.98 19.66 0.86
CA GLU A 639 -20.62 18.29 1.27
C GLU A 639 -19.32 17.85 0.58
N LYS A 640 -18.27 17.57 1.36
CA LYS A 640 -16.98 17.05 0.87
C LYS A 640 -16.53 15.84 1.69
N TYR A 641 -15.78 14.93 1.06
CA TYR A 641 -15.23 13.76 1.72
C TYR A 641 -13.88 14.11 2.36
N LEU A 642 -13.75 13.87 3.66
CA LEU A 642 -12.51 14.06 4.41
C LEU A 642 -12.01 12.69 4.89
N SER A 643 -10.74 12.38 4.65
CA SER A 643 -10.07 11.17 5.15
C SER A 643 -8.77 11.53 5.87
N ILE A 644 -8.40 10.73 6.87
CA ILE A 644 -7.04 10.66 7.39
C ILE A 644 -6.46 9.33 6.88
N GLU A 645 -5.20 9.33 6.45
CA GLU A 645 -4.57 8.17 5.80
C GLU A 645 -3.08 8.02 6.17
N LEU A 646 -2.50 6.90 5.72
CA LEU A 646 -1.08 6.50 5.78
C LEU A 646 -0.61 5.81 7.08
N GLY A 647 -1.53 5.34 7.91
CA GLY A 647 -1.29 4.45 9.05
C GLY A 647 -1.37 5.13 10.42
N GLY A 648 -1.35 6.46 10.47
CA GLY A 648 -1.48 7.26 11.70
C GLY A 648 -2.91 7.42 12.22
N GLU A 649 -3.92 7.00 11.46
CA GLU A 649 -5.32 7.40 11.67
C GLU A 649 -5.87 6.94 13.03
N TYR A 650 -5.42 5.76 13.49
CA TYR A 650 -5.93 5.09 14.68
C TYR A 650 -4.90 5.00 15.83
N GLN A 651 -3.77 5.70 15.73
CA GLN A 651 -2.69 5.64 16.73
C GLN A 651 -3.07 6.42 17.99
N GLU A 652 -3.67 7.60 17.81
CA GLU A 652 -4.24 8.45 18.85
C GLU A 652 -5.76 8.66 18.65
N GLU A 653 -6.42 9.24 19.65
CA GLU A 653 -7.76 9.80 19.50
C GLU A 653 -7.66 11.23 18.96
N LEU A 654 -8.42 11.53 17.91
CA LEU A 654 -8.34 12.79 17.16
C LEU A 654 -9.67 13.54 17.20
N ASP A 655 -9.63 14.84 17.49
CA ASP A 655 -10.76 15.77 17.37
C ASP A 655 -10.35 16.92 16.44
N ILE A 656 -11.10 17.11 15.34
CA ILE A 656 -10.74 18.01 14.25
C ILE A 656 -11.88 18.97 13.94
N GLN A 657 -11.58 20.26 14.04
CA GLN A 657 -12.52 21.36 13.81
C GLN A 657 -11.99 22.32 12.75
N PHE A 658 -12.87 22.83 11.90
CA PHE A 658 -12.59 23.95 11.00
C PHE A 658 -13.30 25.21 11.51
N LEU A 659 -12.55 26.29 11.69
CA LEU A 659 -13.02 27.60 12.13
C LEU A 659 -13.00 28.57 10.95
N PHE A 660 -14.17 28.87 10.40
CA PHE A 660 -14.36 29.84 9.33
C PHE A 660 -14.61 31.21 9.96
N ILE A 661 -13.57 32.05 10.01
CA ILE A 661 -13.63 33.37 10.65
C ILE A 661 -14.11 34.38 9.61
N THR A 662 -15.32 34.92 9.81
CA THR A 662 -15.92 35.85 8.82
C THR A 662 -15.14 37.15 8.69
N GLY A 663 -15.15 37.70 7.47
CA GLY A 663 -14.50 38.97 7.14
C GLY A 663 -13.79 38.93 5.79
N THR A 664 -13.18 40.05 5.41
CA THR A 664 -12.43 40.19 4.16
C THR A 664 -11.03 39.56 4.31
N PRO A 665 -10.61 38.62 3.44
CA PRO A 665 -9.24 38.10 3.44
C PRO A 665 -8.26 39.13 2.87
N PRO A 666 -6.94 39.01 3.12
CA PRO A 666 -5.93 39.88 2.51
C PRO A 666 -5.97 39.87 0.97
N ARG A 667 -6.30 38.70 0.41
CA ARG A 667 -6.55 38.42 -1.01
C ARG A 667 -7.62 37.34 -1.12
N GLU A 668 -8.53 37.46 -2.07
CA GLU A 668 -9.44 36.35 -2.39
C GLU A 668 -8.65 35.17 -2.96
N VAL A 669 -8.93 33.95 -2.49
CA VAL A 669 -8.41 32.72 -3.10
C VAL A 669 -9.38 32.33 -4.21
N LEU A 670 -8.93 32.35 -5.46
CA LEU A 670 -9.78 32.09 -6.62
C LEU A 670 -9.88 30.60 -6.93
N SER A 671 -8.77 29.88 -6.79
CA SER A 671 -8.70 28.44 -7.00
C SER A 671 -7.48 27.83 -6.34
N ILE A 672 -7.59 26.56 -5.98
CA ILE A 672 -6.46 25.67 -5.69
C ILE A 672 -6.57 24.43 -6.58
N GLN A 673 -5.45 23.96 -7.12
CA GLN A 673 -5.38 22.74 -7.92
C GLN A 673 -4.09 21.97 -7.60
N ASN A 674 -4.16 20.65 -7.59
CA ASN A 674 -2.97 19.81 -7.57
C ASN A 674 -2.19 20.00 -8.88
N ILE A 675 -0.85 20.05 -8.82
CA ILE A 675 0.01 20.02 -10.02
C ILE A 675 0.13 18.56 -10.49
N TRP A 676 0.39 17.66 -9.54
CA TRP A 676 0.24 16.22 -9.67
C TRP A 676 -0.59 15.69 -8.49
N PRO A 677 -1.34 14.60 -8.66
CA PRO A 677 -2.04 13.96 -7.54
C PRO A 677 -1.05 13.52 -6.46
N PHE A 678 -1.45 13.61 -5.19
CA PHE A 678 -0.64 13.15 -4.07
C PHE A 678 -0.16 11.70 -4.28
N ARG A 679 1.15 11.47 -4.17
CA ARG A 679 1.72 10.13 -4.35
C ARG A 679 3.08 9.97 -3.67
N ARG A 680 3.45 8.69 -3.48
CA ARG A 680 4.80 8.25 -3.12
C ARG A 680 5.63 8.06 -4.40
N GLY A 681 6.81 8.67 -4.47
CA GLY A 681 7.78 8.50 -5.56
C GLY A 681 9.12 7.96 -5.04
N TRP A 682 9.65 6.90 -5.65
CA TRP A 682 11.01 6.42 -5.35
C TRP A 682 12.06 7.36 -5.96
N TYR A 683 13.22 7.49 -5.31
CA TYR A 683 14.28 8.42 -5.75
C TYR A 683 14.63 8.29 -7.24
N ALA A 684 14.80 7.05 -7.71
CA ALA A 684 15.11 6.77 -9.13
C ALA A 684 13.98 7.19 -10.08
N ASP A 685 12.72 6.96 -9.68
CA ASP A 685 11.56 7.28 -10.50
C ASP A 685 11.27 8.78 -10.56
N ILE A 686 11.58 9.52 -9.49
CA ILE A 686 11.54 10.99 -9.49
C ILE A 686 12.63 11.54 -10.42
N GLN A 687 13.87 11.05 -10.33
CA GLN A 687 14.96 11.47 -11.23
C GLN A 687 14.78 11.06 -12.70
N ALA A 688 13.88 10.11 -12.97
CA ALA A 688 13.54 9.64 -14.31
C ALA A 688 12.19 10.19 -14.81
N GLU A 689 11.57 11.13 -14.10
CA GLU A 689 10.26 11.75 -14.44
C GLU A 689 9.10 10.73 -14.56
N ASN A 690 9.25 9.51 -14.03
CA ASN A 690 8.26 8.42 -14.10
C ASN A 690 7.03 8.68 -13.21
N VAL A 691 7.10 9.64 -12.30
CA VAL A 691 6.09 9.87 -11.23
C VAL A 691 5.67 11.32 -11.06
N PHE A 692 6.52 12.28 -11.41
CA PHE A 692 6.22 13.70 -11.47
C PHE A 692 6.79 14.20 -12.79
N GLU A 693 6.03 14.05 -13.87
CA GLU A 693 6.45 14.48 -15.20
C GLU A 693 6.34 16.01 -15.33
N PRO A 694 7.21 16.70 -16.08
CA PRO A 694 7.09 18.13 -16.36
C PRO A 694 5.67 18.48 -16.85
N ARG A 695 4.93 19.28 -16.07
CA ARG A 695 3.50 19.47 -16.21
C ARG A 695 3.15 20.85 -16.76
N GLU A 696 2.58 20.89 -17.95
CA GLU A 696 1.99 22.12 -18.51
C GLU A 696 0.68 22.48 -17.78
N LEU A 697 0.58 23.73 -17.30
CA LEU A 697 -0.60 24.32 -16.67
C LEU A 697 -0.85 25.73 -17.22
N THR A 698 -2.10 26.04 -17.57
CA THR A 698 -2.51 27.42 -17.87
C THR A 698 -2.93 28.14 -16.59
N LEU A 699 -2.25 29.24 -16.27
CA LEU A 699 -2.61 30.10 -15.14
C LEU A 699 -3.92 30.84 -15.42
N SER A 700 -4.75 31.01 -14.39
CA SER A 700 -6.03 31.72 -14.53
C SER A 700 -5.81 33.16 -15.06
N PRO A 701 -6.59 33.61 -16.06
CA PRO A 701 -6.54 35.01 -16.53
C PRO A 701 -7.08 36.01 -15.51
N ASP A 702 -7.82 35.55 -14.49
CA ASP A 702 -8.39 36.38 -13.43
C ASP A 702 -7.47 36.48 -12.18
N GLY A 703 -6.34 35.77 -12.17
CA GLY A 703 -5.36 35.81 -11.07
C GLY A 703 -4.45 37.04 -11.06
N ASP A 704 -4.10 37.55 -9.88
CA ASP A 704 -3.07 38.59 -9.67
C ASP A 704 -1.77 38.00 -9.08
N ARG A 705 -1.88 36.92 -8.30
CA ARG A 705 -0.75 36.25 -7.65
C ARG A 705 -0.92 34.73 -7.66
N PHE A 706 0.20 34.03 -7.70
CA PHE A 706 0.26 32.57 -7.78
C PHE A 706 1.35 32.05 -6.83
N LYS A 707 1.10 30.95 -6.13
CA LYS A 707 2.14 30.25 -5.36
C LYS A 707 1.97 28.73 -5.48
N VAL A 708 3.07 28.01 -5.39
CA VAL A 708 3.04 26.56 -5.14
C VAL A 708 3.18 26.33 -3.63
N ARG A 709 2.26 25.57 -3.04
CA ARG A 709 2.45 24.93 -1.73
C ARG A 709 3.10 23.58 -1.99
N SER A 710 4.27 23.34 -1.41
CA SER A 710 4.98 22.06 -1.46
C SER A 710 5.11 21.47 -0.05
N SER A 711 4.65 20.24 0.12
CA SER A 711 4.78 19.44 1.34
C SER A 711 5.44 18.11 0.95
N ILE A 712 6.57 17.80 1.59
CA ILE A 712 7.41 16.66 1.24
C ILE A 712 7.87 15.95 2.51
N THR A 713 7.71 14.62 2.56
CA THR A 713 8.34 13.78 3.59
C THR A 713 9.16 12.68 2.95
N GLY A 714 10.37 12.45 3.46
CA GLY A 714 11.23 11.35 3.04
C GLY A 714 11.06 10.09 3.89
N HIS A 715 11.15 8.93 3.23
CA HIS A 715 10.79 7.61 3.78
C HIS A 715 11.75 6.51 3.32
N GLY A 716 11.85 5.46 4.15
CA GLY A 716 12.82 4.37 3.98
C GLY A 716 14.18 4.77 4.55
N GLN A 717 15.05 3.78 4.79
CA GLN A 717 16.26 3.95 5.60
C GLN A 717 17.16 5.13 5.18
N ASN A 718 17.23 5.42 3.87
CA ASN A 718 18.01 6.56 3.37
C ASN A 718 17.15 7.76 2.97
N GLY A 719 15.86 7.57 2.67
CA GLY A 719 14.96 8.68 2.37
C GLY A 719 14.57 9.46 3.62
N GLU A 720 14.46 8.80 4.77
CA GLU A 720 14.14 9.39 6.07
C GLU A 720 15.35 10.12 6.68
N PHE A 721 16.51 9.44 6.78
CA PHE A 721 17.66 9.88 7.58
C PHE A 721 18.83 10.49 6.80
N VAL A 722 18.65 10.79 5.50
CA VAL A 722 19.70 11.46 4.70
C VAL A 722 19.12 12.69 3.99
N PRO A 723 19.60 13.91 4.27
CA PRO A 723 19.07 15.12 3.65
C PRO A 723 19.28 15.11 2.13
N ARG A 724 18.32 15.66 1.40
CA ARG A 724 18.38 15.87 -0.05
C ARG A 724 17.83 17.24 -0.41
N THR A 725 18.42 17.83 -1.44
CA THR A 725 17.90 19.05 -2.07
C THR A 725 16.86 18.67 -3.09
N HIS A 726 15.66 19.23 -2.96
CA HIS A 726 14.57 19.13 -3.91
C HIS A 726 14.52 20.43 -4.71
N TYR A 727 14.02 20.35 -5.94
CA TYR A 727 13.86 21.52 -6.79
C TYR A 727 12.45 21.61 -7.38
N LEU A 728 12.06 22.83 -7.72
CA LEU A 728 10.97 23.13 -8.63
C LEU A 728 11.44 24.20 -9.62
N ASN A 729 11.26 23.96 -10.92
CA ASN A 729 11.59 24.91 -11.98
C ASN A 729 10.37 25.26 -12.84
N LEU A 730 10.46 26.38 -13.56
CA LEU A 730 9.42 26.83 -14.50
C LEU A 730 9.99 26.95 -15.92
N ASN A 731 9.26 26.43 -16.91
CA ASN A 731 9.58 26.58 -18.34
C ASN A 731 11.02 26.17 -18.73
N ASP A 732 11.51 25.04 -18.19
CA ASP A 732 12.87 24.50 -18.39
C ASP A 732 14.01 25.45 -17.95
N ALA A 733 13.70 26.43 -17.09
CA ALA A 733 14.68 27.37 -16.56
C ALA A 733 15.51 26.74 -15.40
N PRO A 734 16.64 27.34 -14.99
CA PRO A 734 17.51 26.76 -13.97
C PRO A 734 16.89 26.88 -12.57
N ASN A 735 16.29 25.79 -12.09
CA ASN A 735 15.84 25.54 -10.70
C ASN A 735 15.54 26.82 -9.89
N GLU A 736 14.44 27.51 -10.22
CA GLU A 736 14.01 28.74 -9.54
C GLU A 736 13.91 28.56 -8.02
N PHE A 737 13.50 27.37 -7.58
CA PHE A 737 13.41 27.00 -6.17
C PHE A 737 14.24 25.75 -5.91
N GLU A 738 15.27 25.88 -5.06
CA GLU A 738 16.01 24.75 -4.47
C GLU A 738 15.94 24.86 -2.95
N TYR A 739 15.60 23.76 -2.28
CA TYR A 739 15.57 23.69 -0.83
C TYR A 739 15.92 22.28 -0.33
N GLU A 740 16.61 22.21 0.81
CA GLU A 740 16.89 20.95 1.48
C GLU A 740 15.66 20.50 2.27
N VAL A 741 15.15 19.30 1.98
CA VAL A 741 14.07 18.69 2.75
C VAL A 741 14.71 18.03 3.96
N TRP A 742 14.82 18.81 5.05
CA TRP A 742 15.42 18.40 6.32
C TRP A 742 14.82 19.20 7.48
N LYS A 743 14.35 18.51 8.52
CA LYS A 743 13.68 19.08 9.67
C LYS A 743 14.40 18.69 10.96
N LYS A 744 14.62 19.69 11.82
CA LYS A 744 15.24 19.50 13.14
C LYS A 744 14.22 19.05 14.19
N CYS A 745 14.53 17.97 14.91
CA CYS A 745 13.57 17.35 15.84
C CYS A 745 13.84 17.56 17.33
N GLY A 746 15.06 17.98 17.73
CA GLY A 746 15.44 18.21 19.12
C GLY A 746 14.64 19.30 19.88
N GLU A 747 13.84 20.11 19.20
CA GLU A 747 13.00 21.19 19.78
C GLU A 747 11.49 20.91 19.65
N ASN A 748 11.10 19.64 19.57
CA ASN A 748 9.70 19.24 19.48
C ASN A 748 8.90 19.63 20.75
N PRO A 749 7.76 20.35 20.64
CA PRO A 749 6.93 20.68 21.79
C PRO A 749 6.24 19.46 22.43
N ILE A 750 6.08 18.35 21.70
CA ILE A 750 5.64 17.06 22.27
C ILE A 750 6.87 16.25 22.70
N PHE A 751 7.17 16.27 23.99
CA PHE A 751 8.27 15.53 24.60
C PHE A 751 7.97 15.21 26.09
N PRO A 752 8.61 14.18 26.69
CA PRO A 752 9.45 13.18 26.05
C PRO A 752 8.60 12.16 25.26
N GLN A 753 9.20 11.38 24.35
CA GLN A 753 8.51 10.32 23.61
C GLN A 753 9.33 9.03 23.67
N GLY A 754 8.72 7.88 23.97
CA GLY A 754 9.45 6.60 24.19
C GLY A 754 9.93 5.89 22.92
N GLY A 755 10.49 6.63 21.98
CA GLY A 755 11.05 6.15 20.71
C GLY A 755 12.12 7.10 20.16
N THR A 756 12.46 7.01 18.88
CA THR A 756 13.65 7.71 18.35
C THR A 756 13.43 9.18 17.95
N TRP A 757 12.53 9.90 18.63
CA TRP A 757 11.97 11.19 18.19
C TRP A 757 12.99 12.32 17.98
N LEU A 758 14.14 12.25 18.63
CA LEU A 758 15.18 13.28 18.59
C LEU A 758 15.98 13.36 17.29
N PHE A 759 16.07 12.27 16.52
CA PHE A 759 16.83 12.30 15.27
C PHE A 759 16.12 13.17 14.22
N ASP A 760 16.89 14.01 13.53
CA ASP A 760 16.40 14.81 12.40
C ASP A 760 15.97 13.89 11.23
N ARG A 761 14.93 14.31 10.50
CA ARG A 761 14.39 13.60 9.32
C ARG A 761 14.17 14.52 8.14
N ALA A 762 14.02 13.93 6.96
CA ALA A 762 13.65 14.63 5.73
C ALA A 762 12.20 15.17 5.75
N GLY A 763 12.00 16.38 6.30
CA GLY A 763 10.78 17.19 6.18
C GLY A 763 9.72 16.99 7.27
N TRP A 764 9.95 16.12 8.25
CA TRP A 764 9.01 15.79 9.33
C TRP A 764 9.73 15.45 10.64
N CYS A 765 8.98 15.37 11.75
CA CYS A 765 9.44 14.84 13.03
C CYS A 765 8.25 14.10 13.70
N PRO A 766 8.48 13.01 14.44
CA PRO A 766 7.44 12.32 15.20
C PRO A 766 6.72 13.27 16.17
N GLY A 767 5.41 13.44 16.05
CA GLY A 767 4.63 14.40 16.84
C GLY A 767 4.62 15.84 16.31
N MET A 768 5.07 16.09 15.08
CA MET A 768 5.00 17.41 14.44
C MET A 768 4.37 17.35 13.04
N ALA A 769 3.81 18.48 12.61
CA ALA A 769 3.44 18.69 11.21
C ALA A 769 4.68 18.68 10.29
N THR A 770 4.48 18.21 9.06
CA THR A 770 5.44 18.32 7.95
C THR A 770 5.71 19.78 7.60
N ASP A 771 6.92 20.09 7.15
CA ASP A 771 7.23 21.43 6.65
C ASP A 771 6.54 21.72 5.32
N VAL A 772 5.95 22.92 5.21
CA VAL A 772 5.31 23.39 3.98
C VAL A 772 6.11 24.57 3.42
N HIS A 773 6.62 24.40 2.21
CA HIS A 773 7.31 25.45 1.47
C HIS A 773 6.29 26.22 0.61
N GLU A 774 6.14 27.51 0.86
CA GLU A 774 5.34 28.40 0.01
C GLU A 774 6.25 29.08 -1.01
N LEU A 775 6.11 28.70 -2.28
CA LEU A 775 6.97 29.12 -3.39
C LEU A 775 6.19 30.12 -4.27
N PRO A 776 6.37 31.44 -4.11
CA PRO A 776 5.64 32.44 -4.88
C PRO A 776 6.14 32.46 -6.33
N LEU A 777 5.24 32.28 -7.30
CA LEU A 777 5.54 32.34 -8.74
C LEU A 777 5.56 33.80 -9.27
N ASP A 778 5.61 34.74 -8.33
CA ASP A 778 5.58 36.16 -8.58
C ASP A 778 6.76 36.61 -9.45
N PHE A 779 6.45 37.37 -10.50
CA PHE A 779 7.41 37.84 -11.51
C PHE A 779 8.06 36.74 -12.38
N LEU A 780 7.71 35.46 -12.15
CA LEU A 780 8.13 34.32 -12.99
C LEU A 780 7.09 33.96 -14.06
N ALA A 781 5.80 34.18 -13.77
CA ALA A 781 4.70 33.91 -14.69
C ALA A 781 3.59 34.97 -14.60
N ASN A 782 2.76 35.08 -15.64
CA ASN A 782 1.68 36.06 -15.76
C ASN A 782 0.30 35.39 -15.83
N ALA A 783 -0.76 36.14 -15.49
CA ALA A 783 -2.14 35.68 -15.63
C ALA A 783 -2.47 35.30 -17.09
N GLY A 784 -3.09 34.13 -17.28
CA GLY A 784 -3.41 33.60 -18.61
C GLY A 784 -2.23 32.98 -19.38
N GLU A 785 -1.02 32.95 -18.80
CA GLU A 785 0.15 32.29 -19.39
C GLU A 785 0.06 30.76 -19.18
N THR A 786 0.51 29.99 -20.17
CA THR A 786 0.75 28.54 -20.00
C THR A 786 2.21 28.36 -19.61
N ILE A 787 2.43 27.67 -18.49
CA ILE A 787 3.74 27.38 -17.94
C ILE A 787 3.95 25.87 -17.80
N THR A 788 5.17 25.39 -17.94
CA THR A 788 5.58 24.06 -17.51
C THR A 788 6.14 24.16 -16.10
N ILE A 789 5.69 23.30 -15.18
CA ILE A 789 6.29 23.12 -13.86
C ILE A 789 6.94 21.74 -13.79
N ASP A 790 8.22 21.69 -13.45
CA ASP A 790 8.96 20.45 -13.19
C ASP A 790 9.41 20.39 -11.71
N TYR A 791 9.42 19.18 -11.15
CA TYR A 791 9.80 18.91 -9.76
C TYR A 791 10.69 17.67 -9.69
N GLY A 792 11.83 17.78 -8.99
CA GLY A 792 12.75 16.65 -8.85
C GLY A 792 13.68 16.71 -7.64
N VAL A 793 14.62 15.77 -7.61
CA VAL A 793 15.60 15.61 -6.51
C VAL A 793 17.03 15.67 -7.02
N ILE A 794 17.85 16.49 -6.37
CA ILE A 794 19.25 16.71 -6.72
C ILE A 794 20.14 15.73 -5.96
N GLY A 795 21.10 15.13 -6.69
CA GLY A 795 22.15 14.29 -6.13
C GLY A 795 22.32 12.95 -6.84
N PRO A 796 23.30 12.14 -6.43
CA PRO A 796 23.45 10.78 -6.92
C PRO A 796 22.32 9.88 -6.42
N GLN A 797 21.95 8.90 -7.24
CA GLN A 797 20.95 7.86 -6.95
C GLN A 797 21.05 7.34 -5.50
N LEU A 798 19.92 7.37 -4.79
CA LEU A 798 19.80 6.90 -3.42
C LEU A 798 18.84 5.70 -3.35
N ASN A 799 19.37 4.55 -2.92
CA ASN A 799 18.56 3.35 -2.69
C ASN A 799 17.83 3.45 -1.34
N GLU A 800 16.72 2.73 -1.16
CA GLU A 800 15.91 2.77 0.07
C GLU A 800 15.45 4.20 0.44
N ALA A 801 15.20 5.02 -0.57
CA ALA A 801 14.71 6.39 -0.47
C ALA A 801 13.51 6.61 -1.39
N ASN A 802 12.43 7.09 -0.81
CA ASN A 802 11.23 7.53 -1.52
C ASN A 802 10.59 8.68 -0.74
N TYR A 803 9.76 9.48 -1.41
CA TYR A 803 9.15 10.67 -0.83
C TYR A 803 7.64 10.65 -1.06
N LEU A 804 6.87 11.04 -0.03
CA LEU A 804 5.50 11.51 -0.21
C LEU A 804 5.58 12.98 -0.63
N VAL A 805 4.87 13.35 -1.69
CA VAL A 805 4.92 14.70 -2.27
C VAL A 805 3.50 15.20 -2.51
N SER A 806 3.23 16.41 -2.04
CA SER A 806 2.03 17.20 -2.35
C SER A 806 2.48 18.55 -2.90
N ASN A 807 2.15 18.83 -4.15
CA ASN A 807 2.49 20.06 -4.87
C ASN A 807 1.20 20.69 -5.41
N GLN A 808 0.80 21.83 -4.86
CA GLN A 808 -0.49 22.48 -5.12
C GLN A 808 -0.31 23.92 -5.57
N LEU A 809 -0.92 24.28 -6.69
CA LEU A 809 -0.93 25.65 -7.23
C LEU A 809 -2.15 26.41 -6.69
N VAL A 810 -1.90 27.46 -5.92
CA VAL A 810 -2.92 28.39 -5.40
C VAL A 810 -2.91 29.66 -6.25
N THR A 811 -4.10 30.10 -6.67
CA THR A 811 -4.33 31.35 -7.40
C THR A 811 -5.09 32.34 -6.54
N TYR A 812 -4.59 33.58 -6.46
CA TYR A 812 -5.20 34.67 -5.70
C TYR A 812 -5.64 35.81 -6.61
N GLY A 813 -6.71 36.48 -6.21
CA GLY A 813 -7.10 37.79 -6.71
C GLY A 813 -6.17 38.91 -6.21
N PRO A 814 -6.44 40.17 -6.60
CA PRO A 814 -5.69 41.33 -6.14
C PRO A 814 -5.79 41.50 -4.62
N ALA A 815 -4.85 42.26 -4.04
CA ALA A 815 -4.88 42.59 -2.61
C ALA A 815 -6.09 43.47 -2.28
N ASN A 816 -6.82 43.10 -1.22
CA ASN A 816 -7.95 43.88 -0.72
C ASN A 816 -7.50 45.15 0.04
N PHE A 817 -6.24 45.20 0.47
CA PHE A 817 -5.65 46.31 1.24
C PHE A 817 -4.29 46.76 0.68
N ASN A 818 -3.91 48.02 0.89
CA ASN A 818 -2.61 48.59 0.54
C ASN A 818 -1.66 48.62 1.75
N ARG A 819 -2.15 48.98 2.94
CA ARG A 819 -1.38 49.15 4.18
C ARG A 819 -2.16 48.50 5.33
N ASP A 820 -1.79 47.26 5.61
CA ASP A 820 -2.54 46.40 6.52
C ASP A 820 -1.58 45.54 7.36
N LEU A 821 -1.82 45.44 8.67
CA LEU A 821 -1.01 44.66 9.59
C LEU A 821 -1.87 43.72 10.43
N ALA A 822 -1.66 42.41 10.27
CA ALA A 822 -2.28 41.38 11.10
C ALA A 822 -1.36 40.98 12.26
N VAL A 823 -1.93 40.77 13.45
CA VAL A 823 -1.28 39.92 14.47
C VAL A 823 -1.58 38.47 14.12
N GLU A 824 -0.55 37.71 13.73
CA GLU A 824 -0.69 36.30 13.34
C GLU A 824 -0.62 35.35 14.53
N ALA A 825 0.21 35.66 15.54
CA ALA A 825 0.37 34.85 16.74
C ALA A 825 0.95 35.66 17.91
N ILE A 826 0.63 35.25 19.13
CA ILE A 826 1.39 35.62 20.34
C ILE A 826 2.31 34.44 20.64
N VAL A 827 3.61 34.60 20.37
CA VAL A 827 4.62 33.54 20.53
C VAL A 827 4.91 33.30 22.00
N LYS A 828 4.99 34.38 22.80
CA LYS A 828 4.99 34.32 24.27
C LYS A 828 4.48 35.66 24.81
N PRO A 829 3.59 35.71 25.81
CA PRO A 829 3.09 34.59 26.60
C PRO A 829 1.91 33.87 25.95
N THR A 830 1.83 32.54 26.01
CA THR A 830 0.72 31.76 25.46
C THR A 830 0.67 30.33 26.03
N LEU A 831 -0.48 29.67 25.90
CA LEU A 831 -0.66 28.22 26.14
C LEU A 831 -0.78 27.41 24.83
N GLN A 832 -0.46 28.02 23.67
CA GLN A 832 -0.40 27.30 22.39
C GLN A 832 0.79 26.33 22.36
N LEU A 833 0.51 25.09 21.95
CA LEU A 833 1.45 23.97 21.91
C LEU A 833 2.71 24.28 21.11
N GLU A 834 2.53 24.92 19.95
CA GLU A 834 3.58 25.31 19.01
C GLU A 834 4.64 26.23 19.64
N TYR A 835 4.31 26.87 20.76
CA TYR A 835 5.17 27.76 21.51
C TYR A 835 5.38 27.36 22.97
N GLU A 836 4.94 26.16 23.39
CA GLU A 836 4.99 25.71 24.79
C GLU A 836 6.41 25.76 25.37
N ARG A 837 7.43 25.40 24.57
CA ARG A 837 8.87 25.51 24.91
C ARG A 837 9.37 26.94 25.18
N PHE A 838 8.58 27.98 24.97
CA PHE A 838 8.93 29.37 25.27
C PHE A 838 8.13 29.95 26.46
N ASN A 839 7.36 29.12 27.16
CA ASN A 839 6.39 29.52 28.18
C ASN A 839 6.51 28.64 29.46
N PRO A 840 6.08 29.10 30.65
CA PRO A 840 5.60 30.45 30.99
C PRO A 840 6.73 31.50 30.90
N ILE A 841 6.39 32.79 31.02
CA ILE A 841 7.39 33.89 30.99
C ILE A 841 7.19 34.93 32.10
N CYS A 842 8.30 35.50 32.54
CA CYS A 842 8.35 36.82 33.18
C CYS A 842 9.19 37.82 32.38
N SER A 843 9.89 37.35 31.34
CA SER A 843 10.72 38.13 30.41
C SER A 843 9.89 38.87 29.34
N HIS A 844 10.54 39.53 28.38
CA HIS A 844 9.87 40.28 27.31
C HIS A 844 8.91 39.41 26.44
N PRO A 845 7.63 39.80 26.26
CA PRO A 845 6.73 39.17 25.28
C PRO A 845 7.29 39.16 23.85
N ARG A 846 6.83 38.24 23.00
CA ARG A 846 7.11 38.20 21.55
C ARG A 846 5.82 37.91 20.77
N VAL A 847 5.58 38.68 19.72
CA VAL A 847 4.39 38.58 18.86
C VAL A 847 4.78 38.50 17.39
N ALA A 848 4.03 37.75 16.58
CA ALA A 848 4.22 37.64 15.15
C ALA A 848 3.27 38.61 14.43
N VAL A 849 3.82 39.54 13.65
CA VAL A 849 3.08 40.55 12.89
C VAL A 849 3.32 40.34 11.40
N LYS A 850 2.25 40.25 10.61
CA LYS A 850 2.31 40.06 9.16
C LYS A 850 1.80 41.29 8.43
N ASN A 851 2.46 41.65 7.33
CA ASN A 851 1.95 42.66 6.42
C ASN A 851 0.97 42.00 5.43
N THR A 852 -0.31 42.29 5.61
CA THR A 852 -1.43 41.79 4.80
C THR A 852 -1.80 42.75 3.66
N GLY A 853 -1.12 43.89 3.55
CA GLY A 853 -1.31 44.89 2.49
C GLY A 853 -0.36 44.74 1.30
N ALA A 854 -0.70 45.42 0.20
CA ALA A 854 0.08 45.42 -1.04
C ALA A 854 1.41 46.20 -0.98
N LEU A 855 1.63 47.07 0.02
CA LEU A 855 2.82 47.93 0.14
C LEU A 855 3.69 47.50 1.32
N SER A 856 5.01 47.58 1.18
CA SER A 856 5.92 47.39 2.34
C SER A 856 5.65 48.42 3.42
N VAL A 857 5.56 47.95 4.67
CA VAL A 857 5.50 48.80 5.87
C VAL A 857 6.92 48.90 6.46
N ASN A 858 7.33 50.08 6.91
CA ASN A 858 8.68 50.36 7.42
C ASN A 858 8.67 50.74 8.91
N SER A 859 7.51 51.10 9.44
CA SER A 859 7.29 51.39 10.86
C SER A 859 5.85 51.10 11.26
N LEU A 860 5.63 50.73 12.52
CA LEU A 860 4.31 50.56 13.12
C LEU A 860 4.37 50.80 14.64
N LYS A 861 3.19 50.87 15.27
CA LYS A 861 3.03 50.91 16.72
C LYS A 861 2.40 49.61 17.21
N ILE A 862 2.85 49.14 18.36
CA ILE A 862 2.34 47.94 19.03
C ILE A 862 1.95 48.32 20.46
N ASP A 863 0.66 48.29 20.76
CA ASP A 863 0.12 48.47 22.12
C ASP A 863 -0.07 47.10 22.78
N TYR A 864 0.33 46.93 24.04
CA TYR A 864 0.25 45.64 24.75
C TYR A 864 0.07 45.79 26.26
N LYS A 865 -0.64 44.82 26.86
CA LYS A 865 -0.95 44.76 28.30
C LYS A 865 -1.34 43.36 28.76
N VAL A 866 -1.45 43.19 30.08
CA VAL A 866 -2.26 42.12 30.68
C VAL A 866 -3.66 42.66 30.95
N ARG A 867 -4.70 41.89 30.61
CA ARG A 867 -6.11 42.24 30.82
C ARG A 867 -6.36 42.47 32.32
N GLY A 868 -6.93 43.63 32.65
CA GLY A 868 -7.14 44.06 34.04
C GLY A 868 -5.87 44.52 34.79
N GLY A 869 -4.70 44.45 34.16
CA GLY A 869 -3.45 44.97 34.71
C GLY A 869 -3.42 46.50 34.79
N SER A 870 -2.52 47.03 35.62
CA SER A 870 -2.47 48.48 35.92
C SER A 870 -1.70 49.33 34.90
N VAL A 871 -1.11 48.71 33.87
CA VAL A 871 -0.22 49.37 32.88
C VAL A 871 -0.53 48.85 31.47
N GLU A 872 -0.52 49.76 30.50
CA GLU A 872 -0.54 49.50 29.06
C GLU A 872 0.70 50.18 28.46
N LEU A 873 1.40 49.49 27.55
CA LEU A 873 2.67 49.94 26.97
C LEU A 873 2.56 50.01 25.45
N THR A 874 3.27 50.98 24.84
CA THR A 874 3.36 51.15 23.39
C THR A 874 4.82 51.01 22.94
N ARG A 875 5.09 50.12 21.98
CA ARG A 875 6.38 50.01 21.27
C ARG A 875 6.28 50.64 19.89
N ASP A 876 7.12 51.64 19.61
CA ASP A 876 7.42 52.07 18.24
C ASP A 876 8.39 51.06 17.61
N TYR A 877 8.02 50.43 16.49
CA TYR A 877 8.88 49.52 15.73
C TYR A 877 9.33 50.17 14.42
N PHE A 878 10.63 50.03 14.12
CA PHE A 878 11.25 50.51 12.88
C PHE A 878 11.96 49.33 12.20
N GLY A 879 11.41 48.87 11.09
CA GLY A 879 11.88 47.71 10.35
C GLY A 879 10.96 47.44 9.17
N GLN A 880 11.52 47.03 8.03
CA GLN A 880 10.73 46.73 6.86
C GLN A 880 10.05 45.37 7.00
N ILE A 881 8.74 45.33 6.71
CA ILE A 881 7.92 44.14 6.54
C ILE A 881 7.37 44.17 5.11
N ALA A 882 7.84 43.26 4.26
CA ALA A 882 7.39 43.14 2.87
C ALA A 882 5.94 42.59 2.79
N PRO A 883 5.19 42.85 1.70
CA PRO A 883 3.87 42.25 1.50
C PRO A 883 3.90 40.73 1.67
N GLY A 884 3.01 40.18 2.51
CA GLY A 884 2.96 38.76 2.86
C GLY A 884 3.97 38.29 3.90
N GLU A 885 4.99 39.09 4.24
CA GLU A 885 6.02 38.73 5.21
C GLU A 885 5.51 38.83 6.66
N THR A 886 5.91 37.87 7.50
CA THR A 886 5.69 37.87 8.95
C THR A 886 7.01 38.15 9.69
N LYS A 887 7.00 39.08 10.65
CA LYS A 887 8.12 39.33 11.59
C LYS A 887 7.72 38.98 13.01
N VAL A 888 8.58 38.27 13.74
CA VAL A 888 8.45 38.11 15.20
C VAL A 888 9.13 39.31 15.88
N ILE A 889 8.35 40.08 16.62
CA ILE A 889 8.76 41.32 17.30
C ILE A 889 8.68 41.09 18.81
N GLU A 890 9.78 41.36 19.51
CA GLU A 890 9.83 41.36 20.97
C GLU A 890 9.25 42.67 21.53
N LEU A 891 8.69 42.64 22.73
CA LEU A 891 8.00 43.78 23.36
C LEU A 891 8.64 44.01 24.75
N PRO A 892 9.34 45.13 24.97
CA PRO A 892 10.11 45.32 26.20
C PRO A 892 9.19 45.58 27.39
N ILE A 893 9.61 45.11 28.56
CA ILE A 893 8.98 45.42 29.84
C ILE A 893 10.08 45.77 30.85
N ASP A 894 9.90 46.88 31.55
CA ASP A 894 10.92 47.43 32.47
C ASP A 894 10.55 47.16 33.95
N TRP A 895 9.44 46.45 34.20
CA TRP A 895 8.91 46.19 35.54
C TRP A 895 8.07 44.92 35.62
N LEU A 896 8.43 44.06 36.58
CA LEU A 896 7.77 42.78 36.87
C LEU A 896 6.26 42.85 37.13
N GLY A 897 5.77 43.94 37.72
CA GLY A 897 4.34 44.11 38.01
C GLY A 897 3.46 44.33 36.78
N PHE A 898 4.04 44.46 35.58
CA PHE A 898 3.32 44.36 34.31
C PHE A 898 2.50 43.07 34.20
N TRP A 899 2.99 41.97 34.77
CA TRP A 899 2.37 40.65 34.71
C TRP A 899 1.17 40.45 35.64
N LEU A 900 0.92 41.39 36.56
CA LEU A 900 -0.11 41.25 37.58
C LEU A 900 -1.47 41.81 37.13
N THR A 901 -2.53 41.12 37.52
CA THR A 901 -3.93 41.53 37.31
C THR A 901 -4.79 41.07 38.49
N ASP A 902 -5.92 41.78 38.71
CA ASP A 902 -6.97 41.38 39.66
C ASP A 902 -8.01 40.44 39.00
N GLU A 903 -7.88 40.15 37.70
CA GLU A 903 -8.75 39.22 36.96
C GLU A 903 -8.46 37.74 37.32
N PRO A 904 -9.47 36.84 37.21
CA PRO A 904 -9.31 35.42 37.56
C PRO A 904 -8.50 34.60 36.55
N GLU A 905 -8.21 35.16 35.37
CA GLU A 905 -7.47 34.53 34.28
C GLU A 905 -6.41 35.50 33.74
N TYR A 906 -5.18 35.01 33.58
CA TYR A 906 -4.07 35.79 33.01
C TYR A 906 -4.18 35.81 31.49
N VAL A 907 -4.58 36.94 30.93
CA VAL A 907 -4.72 37.14 29.48
C VAL A 907 -3.81 38.28 29.04
N PHE A 908 -2.91 38.00 28.10
CA PHE A 908 -2.09 39.01 27.44
C PHE A 908 -2.84 39.50 26.19
N GLU A 909 -2.81 40.80 25.95
CA GLU A 909 -3.50 41.47 24.86
C GLU A 909 -2.50 42.33 24.08
N VAL A 910 -2.58 42.28 22.74
CA VAL A 910 -1.74 43.06 21.84
C VAL A 910 -2.57 43.63 20.70
N GLN A 911 -2.24 44.86 20.29
CA GLN A 911 -2.79 45.51 19.09
C GLN A 911 -1.66 46.14 18.27
N VAL A 912 -1.67 45.93 16.95
CA VAL A 912 -0.84 46.67 15.99
C VAL A 912 -1.64 47.80 15.36
N HIS A 913 -0.99 48.93 15.05
CA HIS A 913 -1.60 50.02 14.31
C HIS A 913 -0.54 50.98 13.73
N SER A 914 -1.03 52.00 13.02
CA SER A 914 -0.23 53.10 12.47
C SER A 914 0.90 52.70 11.48
N PRO A 915 0.63 51.85 10.47
CA PRO A 915 1.61 51.45 9.45
C PRO A 915 2.14 52.68 8.68
N ASP A 916 3.43 52.96 8.78
CA ASP A 916 4.09 54.18 8.29
C ASP A 916 3.41 55.49 8.73
N GLY A 917 2.75 55.47 9.89
CA GLY A 917 1.97 56.61 10.40
C GLY A 917 0.63 56.85 9.69
N ALA A 918 0.20 55.94 8.81
CA ALA A 918 -1.13 55.94 8.20
C ALA A 918 -2.17 55.27 9.11
N THR A 919 -3.40 55.11 8.64
CA THR A 919 -4.42 54.25 9.27
C THR A 919 -4.24 52.82 8.78
N ASP A 920 -4.40 51.85 9.67
CA ASP A 920 -4.47 50.42 9.30
C ASP A 920 -5.82 50.16 8.61
N GLU A 921 -5.82 49.46 7.47
CA GLU A 921 -7.01 49.39 6.61
C GLU A 921 -8.05 48.35 7.09
N TYR A 922 -7.67 47.38 7.91
CA TYR A 922 -8.54 46.30 8.35
C TYR A 922 -8.47 45.95 9.85
N ALA A 923 -8.97 46.87 10.70
CA ALA A 923 -9.12 46.79 12.17
C ALA A 923 -9.59 45.45 12.82
N ALA A 924 -10.05 44.49 12.00
CA ALA A 924 -10.45 43.15 12.36
C ALA A 924 -9.27 42.15 12.54
N ASN A 925 -8.05 42.45 12.08
CA ASN A 925 -6.84 41.63 12.28
C ASN A 925 -5.76 42.31 13.15
N ASP A 926 -5.91 43.60 13.48
CA ASP A 926 -5.01 44.39 14.34
C ASP A 926 -4.77 43.79 15.74
N TYR A 927 -5.74 43.06 16.30
CA TYR A 927 -5.76 42.67 17.73
C TYR A 927 -5.74 41.16 17.93
N MET A 928 -4.98 40.71 18.94
CA MET A 928 -5.01 39.33 19.45
C MET A 928 -4.88 39.31 20.97
N SER A 929 -5.41 38.24 21.59
CA SER A 929 -5.19 37.93 23.00
C SER A 929 -4.89 36.45 23.22
N ALA A 930 -4.02 36.14 24.19
CA ALA A 930 -3.68 34.77 24.58
C ALA A 930 -3.77 34.59 26.10
N VAL A 931 -4.34 33.46 26.54
CA VAL A 931 -4.27 33.01 27.93
C VAL A 931 -2.84 32.53 28.22
N PHE A 932 -2.34 32.80 29.42
CA PHE A 932 -1.02 32.35 29.87
C PHE A 932 -1.01 31.96 31.36
N GLN A 933 0.15 31.52 31.83
CA GLN A 933 0.42 31.23 33.24
C GLN A 933 1.65 32.02 33.70
N LEU A 934 1.65 32.46 34.95
CA LEU A 934 2.83 33.06 35.57
C LEU A 934 3.90 31.98 35.82
N PRO A 935 5.20 32.34 35.73
CA PRO A 935 6.29 31.45 36.15
C PRO A 935 6.25 31.06 37.61
N ASP A 936 6.98 30.00 37.96
CA ASP A 936 7.23 29.64 39.34
C ASP A 936 7.99 30.78 40.06
N MET A 937 7.60 31.04 41.31
CA MET A 937 8.22 32.03 42.20
C MET A 937 8.90 31.30 43.36
N TYR A 938 10.13 31.71 43.66
CA TYR A 938 10.92 31.23 44.77
C TYR A 938 11.19 32.35 45.79
N ASP A 939 11.15 32.05 47.08
CA ASP A 939 11.44 33.05 48.11
C ASP A 939 12.94 33.44 48.08
N SER A 940 13.23 34.72 48.28
CA SER A 940 14.60 35.23 48.36
C SER A 940 15.27 34.93 49.71
N ASP A 941 14.50 34.53 50.73
CA ASP A 941 15.03 34.15 52.05
C ASP A 941 15.53 32.69 52.11
N ASP A 942 15.17 31.83 51.13
CA ASP A 942 15.60 30.42 51.05
C ASP A 942 16.79 30.24 50.07
N GLU A 943 17.77 29.41 50.44
CA GLU A 943 18.93 29.10 49.56
C GLU A 943 18.47 28.19 48.40
N LEU A 944 18.51 28.72 47.18
CA LEU A 944 18.24 27.97 45.94
C LEU A 944 19.50 27.30 45.39
N VAL A 945 19.38 26.07 44.90
CA VAL A 945 20.47 25.30 44.30
C VAL A 945 20.02 24.66 42.99
N LEU A 946 20.71 24.98 41.89
CA LEU A 946 20.63 24.24 40.64
C LEU A 946 21.52 22.99 40.76
N GLN A 947 20.92 21.81 40.84
CA GLN A 947 21.65 20.54 40.81
C GLN A 947 21.60 19.95 39.40
N LEU A 948 22.74 19.99 38.71
CA LEU A 948 22.93 19.35 37.40
C LEU A 948 23.87 18.15 37.54
N ARG A 949 23.48 17.01 36.98
CA ARG A 949 24.35 15.86 36.76
C ARG A 949 24.53 15.66 35.26
N THR A 950 25.77 15.63 34.80
CA THR A 950 26.11 15.28 33.41
C THR A 950 26.09 13.78 33.17
N ASN A 951 25.86 13.40 31.92
CA ASN A 951 26.20 12.08 31.38
C ASN A 951 27.73 12.00 31.08
N ASN A 952 28.18 11.08 30.24
CA ASN A 952 29.59 10.96 29.82
C ASN A 952 29.96 11.74 28.55
N ARG A 953 29.07 12.62 28.06
CA ARG A 953 29.33 13.59 26.99
C ARG A 953 29.17 15.06 27.47
N PRO A 954 29.80 15.45 28.60
CA PRO A 954 29.58 16.75 29.26
C PRO A 954 30.08 17.98 28.46
N THR A 955 30.66 17.76 27.28
CA THR A 955 31.05 18.80 26.33
C THR A 955 29.88 19.29 25.49
N GLU A 956 28.81 18.50 25.39
CA GLU A 956 27.58 18.86 24.67
C GLU A 956 26.68 19.76 25.52
N ASN A 957 26.70 19.57 26.85
CA ASN A 957 25.86 20.28 27.80
C ASN A 957 26.42 21.68 28.21
N TYR A 958 25.54 22.68 28.27
CA TYR A 958 25.79 24.04 28.75
C TYR A 958 24.57 24.58 29.52
N TYR A 959 24.75 25.54 30.44
CA TYR A 959 23.63 26.36 30.90
C TYR A 959 24.01 27.82 31.16
N THR A 960 23.03 28.71 31.03
CA THR A 960 23.03 30.11 31.46
C THR A 960 21.81 30.43 32.32
N ILE A 961 21.96 31.42 33.18
CA ILE A 961 20.83 32.18 33.74
C ILE A 961 21.02 33.63 33.31
N THR A 962 20.00 34.22 32.67
CA THR A 962 19.97 35.64 32.31
C THR A 962 18.99 36.44 33.15
N ASP A 963 19.27 37.72 33.36
CA ASP A 963 18.30 38.69 33.92
C ASP A 963 17.28 39.16 32.86
N LEU A 964 16.38 40.07 33.26
CA LEU A 964 15.31 40.61 32.42
C LEU A 964 15.86 41.34 31.18
N GLU A 965 16.99 42.02 31.31
CA GLU A 965 17.70 42.72 30.23
C GLU A 965 18.53 41.77 29.33
N GLY A 966 18.55 40.47 29.63
CA GLY A 966 19.26 39.45 28.86
C GLY A 966 20.76 39.32 29.18
N ASN A 967 21.25 39.96 30.25
CA ASN A 967 22.64 39.79 30.69
C ASN A 967 22.82 38.43 31.36
N VAL A 968 23.87 37.70 31.03
CA VAL A 968 24.22 36.43 31.68
C VAL A 968 24.73 36.70 33.10
N VAL A 969 23.91 36.38 34.11
CA VAL A 969 24.24 36.51 35.54
C VAL A 969 24.90 35.26 36.11
N MET A 970 24.72 34.10 35.47
CA MET A 970 25.39 32.84 35.80
C MET A 970 25.57 31.98 34.53
N SER A 971 26.65 31.21 34.45
CA SER A 971 26.82 30.19 33.40
C SER A 971 27.71 29.03 33.83
N ARG A 972 27.54 27.86 33.20
CA ARG A 972 28.43 26.71 33.37
C ARG A 972 28.69 25.99 32.06
N TYR A 973 29.97 25.82 31.73
CA TYR A 973 30.51 25.13 30.55
C TYR A 973 31.67 24.21 30.94
N GLN A 974 32.19 23.41 29.99
CA GLN A 974 33.37 22.53 30.20
C GLN A 974 33.24 21.60 31.42
N MET A 975 32.07 20.97 31.54
CA MET A 975 31.78 20.04 32.62
C MET A 975 32.55 18.72 32.46
N ALA A 976 32.58 17.91 33.52
CA ALA A 976 33.26 16.62 33.57
C ALA A 976 32.25 15.46 33.51
N ASN A 977 32.71 14.30 33.03
CA ASN A 977 31.88 13.11 32.82
C ASN A 977 31.22 12.65 34.13
N SER A 978 29.95 12.24 34.08
CA SER A 978 29.23 11.63 35.21
C SER A 978 29.29 12.44 36.52
N THR A 979 29.42 13.77 36.44
CA THR A 979 29.72 14.65 37.58
C THR A 979 28.48 15.44 37.99
N THR A 980 28.24 15.53 39.30
CA THR A 980 27.13 16.33 39.85
C THR A 980 27.66 17.66 40.37
N TYR A 981 27.09 18.73 39.83
CA TYR A 981 27.27 20.13 40.20
C TYR A 981 26.10 20.57 41.09
N ASN A 982 26.38 21.45 42.05
CA ASN A 982 25.41 22.01 42.98
C ASN A 982 25.67 23.52 43.06
N ASP A 983 25.02 24.26 42.18
CA ASP A 983 25.28 25.66 41.94
C ASP A 983 24.24 26.52 42.68
N GLU A 984 24.67 27.28 43.70
CA GLU A 984 23.78 28.19 44.45
C GLU A 984 23.27 29.30 43.53
N ILE A 985 21.96 29.43 43.41
CA ILE A 985 21.28 30.51 42.69
C ILE A 985 21.14 31.71 43.64
N ASN A 986 22.23 32.44 43.86
CA ASN A 986 22.23 33.66 44.65
C ASN A 986 21.98 34.87 43.74
N LEU A 987 20.70 35.20 43.56
CA LEU A 987 20.23 36.27 42.68
C LEU A 987 19.36 37.26 43.48
N PRO A 988 19.40 38.58 43.19
CA PRO A 988 18.48 39.54 43.79
C PRO A 988 17.04 39.30 43.32
N SER A 989 16.06 39.99 43.92
CA SER A 989 14.66 39.85 43.49
C SER A 989 14.47 40.34 42.05
N GLY A 990 13.92 39.50 41.18
CA GLY A 990 13.86 39.75 39.74
C GLY A 990 13.28 38.61 38.91
N CYS A 991 13.11 38.86 37.61
CA CYS A 991 12.85 37.81 36.62
C CYS A 991 14.18 37.25 36.11
N TYR A 992 14.24 35.93 35.98
CA TYR A 992 15.38 35.24 35.42
C TYR A 992 14.95 34.15 34.45
N SER A 993 15.79 33.87 33.46
CA SER A 993 15.58 32.79 32.48
C SER A 993 16.73 31.81 32.56
N LEU A 994 16.46 30.57 32.99
CA LEU A 994 17.37 29.44 32.85
C LEU A 994 17.28 28.92 31.41
N PHE A 995 18.42 28.90 30.72
CA PHE A 995 18.59 28.21 29.44
C PHE A 995 19.60 27.09 29.61
N VAL A 996 19.17 25.85 29.38
CA VAL A 996 20.05 24.67 29.30
C VAL A 996 20.11 24.27 27.84
N GLU A 997 21.31 24.04 27.34
CA GLU A 997 21.55 23.64 25.95
C GLU A 997 22.28 22.30 25.95
N ASP A 998 21.85 21.40 25.09
CA ASP A 998 22.59 20.20 24.72
C ASP A 998 22.85 20.21 23.21
N SER A 999 24.10 20.44 22.84
CA SER A 999 24.51 20.52 21.43
C SER A 999 24.61 19.17 20.72
N GLY A 1000 24.30 18.07 21.41
CA GLY A 1000 24.05 16.74 20.81
C GLY A 1000 22.60 16.54 20.36
N ASP A 1001 21.70 17.48 20.69
CA ASP A 1001 20.24 17.36 20.54
C ASP A 1001 19.66 16.11 21.26
N ASP A 1002 20.35 15.54 22.27
CA ASP A 1002 19.92 14.33 23.01
C ASP A 1002 19.72 14.49 24.52
N GLY A 1003 20.08 15.65 25.08
CA GLY A 1003 19.73 16.05 26.44
C GLY A 1003 20.65 15.44 27.51
N LEU A 1004 20.08 14.96 28.62
CA LEU A 1004 20.84 14.43 29.76
C LEU A 1004 20.63 12.92 29.99
N ASP A 1005 19.50 12.36 29.60
CA ASP A 1005 19.24 10.91 29.61
C ASP A 1005 18.28 10.59 28.45
N TYR A 1006 18.76 9.84 27.46
CA TYR A 1006 17.97 9.42 26.30
C TYR A 1006 18.00 7.90 26.20
N TRP A 1007 16.82 7.27 26.20
CA TRP A 1007 16.68 5.82 26.33
C TRP A 1007 17.49 5.03 25.28
N TYR A 1008 17.66 5.58 24.06
CA TYR A 1008 18.36 4.94 22.95
C TYR A 1008 19.81 4.62 23.29
N TRP A 1009 20.52 5.52 23.97
CA TRP A 1009 21.91 5.29 24.37
C TRP A 1009 22.04 4.18 25.40
N ASN A 1010 21.07 4.03 26.32
CA ASN A 1010 21.04 2.93 27.27
C ASN A 1010 20.95 1.54 26.58
N VAL A 1011 20.60 1.48 25.29
CA VAL A 1011 20.62 0.27 24.44
C VAL A 1011 21.85 0.20 23.54
N VAL A 1012 22.20 1.30 22.85
CA VAL A 1012 23.20 1.29 21.76
C VAL A 1012 24.62 1.60 22.23
N ASP A 1013 24.78 2.51 23.19
CA ASP A 1013 26.06 2.78 23.86
C ASP A 1013 25.82 3.09 25.36
N PRO A 1014 25.69 2.06 26.21
CA PRO A 1014 25.47 2.24 27.64
C PRO A 1014 26.63 2.96 28.35
N SER A 1015 27.74 3.25 27.66
CA SER A 1015 28.83 4.05 28.21
C SER A 1015 28.55 5.55 28.21
N VAL A 1016 27.52 6.03 27.50
CA VAL A 1016 27.02 7.42 27.62
C VAL A 1016 26.51 7.68 29.04
N GLY A 1017 25.73 6.76 29.60
CA GLY A 1017 25.13 6.91 30.94
C GLY A 1017 24.13 8.08 31.02
N SER A 1018 23.66 8.37 32.24
CA SER A 1018 22.58 9.33 32.46
C SER A 1018 22.91 10.48 33.42
N GLY A 1019 22.28 11.61 33.13
CA GLY A 1019 22.28 12.87 33.87
C GLY A 1019 20.88 13.30 34.32
N PHE A 1020 20.79 14.48 34.92
CA PHE A 1020 19.51 15.14 35.26
C PHE A 1020 19.77 16.62 35.59
N ILE A 1021 18.73 17.45 35.57
CA ILE A 1021 18.78 18.81 36.11
C ILE A 1021 17.53 19.11 36.94
N LYS A 1022 17.70 19.82 38.06
CA LYS A 1022 16.63 20.21 38.98
C LYS A 1022 17.00 21.42 39.85
N ILE A 1023 16.01 22.17 40.30
CA ILE A 1023 16.16 23.24 41.29
C ILE A 1023 15.72 22.72 42.66
N GLN A 1024 16.47 23.06 43.70
CA GLN A 1024 16.20 22.69 45.09
C GLN A 1024 16.22 23.93 46.00
N GLU A 1025 15.32 23.97 46.99
CA GLU A 1025 15.38 24.91 48.13
C GLU A 1025 16.00 24.21 49.34
N ILE A 1026 16.89 24.90 50.08
CA ILE A 1026 17.56 24.37 51.28
C ILE A 1026 16.80 24.77 52.56
N VAL A 1027 15.59 24.22 52.75
CA VAL A 1027 14.76 24.53 53.91
C VAL A 1027 15.34 23.87 55.18
N ASN A 1028 15.76 24.67 56.16
CA ASN A 1028 16.41 24.22 57.41
C ASN A 1028 17.65 23.31 57.19
N GLY A 1029 18.39 23.51 56.09
CA GLY A 1029 19.57 22.68 55.76
C GLY A 1029 19.23 21.32 55.12
N ILE A 1030 17.96 21.10 54.72
CA ILE A 1030 17.52 19.92 53.98
C ILE A 1030 17.18 20.34 52.54
N PRO A 1031 17.81 19.76 51.51
CA PRO A 1031 17.46 20.06 50.12
C PRO A 1031 16.11 19.44 49.75
N ILE A 1032 15.15 20.28 49.39
CA ILE A 1032 13.84 19.92 48.85
C ILE A 1032 13.84 20.26 47.37
N THR A 1033 13.61 19.28 46.50
CA THR A 1033 13.45 19.56 45.06
C THR A 1033 12.13 20.29 44.81
N VAL A 1034 12.20 21.48 44.24
CA VAL A 1034 11.03 22.32 43.91
C VAL A 1034 10.71 22.30 42.42
N LYS A 1035 11.72 22.10 41.55
CA LYS A 1035 11.53 21.86 40.12
C LYS A 1035 12.41 20.72 39.66
N SER A 1036 11.84 19.71 39.03
CA SER A 1036 12.59 18.76 38.20
C SER A 1036 12.30 19.08 36.73
N PHE A 1037 13.30 18.93 35.88
CA PHE A 1037 13.11 18.97 34.43
C PHE A 1037 13.20 17.55 33.88
N GLU A 1038 12.50 17.30 32.77
CA GLU A 1038 12.66 16.06 32.01
C GLU A 1038 14.09 15.98 31.46
N PRO A 1039 14.89 14.95 31.77
CA PRO A 1039 16.24 14.80 31.21
C PRO A 1039 16.25 14.48 29.71
N GLU A 1040 15.19 13.88 29.15
CA GLU A 1040 15.05 13.65 27.70
C GLU A 1040 14.39 14.88 27.02
N PHE A 1041 15.02 16.05 27.13
CA PHE A 1041 14.49 17.32 26.61
C PHE A 1041 14.91 17.65 25.16
N GLY A 1042 15.84 16.90 24.59
CA GLY A 1042 16.45 17.19 23.29
C GLY A 1042 17.45 18.33 23.35
N GLY A 1043 17.33 19.31 22.44
CA GLY A 1043 18.33 20.38 22.25
C GLY A 1043 18.39 21.44 23.35
N SER A 1044 17.24 21.81 23.96
CA SER A 1044 17.27 22.78 25.05
C SER A 1044 16.10 22.71 26.05
N ILE A 1045 16.34 23.28 27.23
CA ILE A 1045 15.31 23.69 28.20
C ILE A 1045 15.34 25.21 28.28
N ARG A 1046 14.16 25.85 28.21
CA ARG A 1046 13.96 27.26 28.54
C ARG A 1046 12.99 27.34 29.71
N TYR A 1047 13.35 28.09 30.74
CA TYR A 1047 12.55 28.20 31.95
C TYR A 1047 12.73 29.56 32.60
N ASP A 1048 11.73 30.42 32.43
CA ASP A 1048 11.62 31.65 33.21
C ASP A 1048 11.18 31.32 34.64
N PHE A 1049 11.69 32.06 35.62
CA PHE A 1049 11.29 32.00 37.03
C PHE A 1049 11.50 33.35 37.71
N VAL A 1050 10.84 33.54 38.85
CA VAL A 1050 10.93 34.77 39.66
C VAL A 1050 11.61 34.46 41.00
N VAL A 1051 12.57 35.31 41.39
CA VAL A 1051 13.16 35.29 42.73
C VAL A 1051 12.58 36.45 43.54
N GLY A 1052 12.16 36.20 44.78
CA GLY A 1052 11.53 37.20 45.64
C GLY A 1052 10.13 37.60 45.17
N GLN A 1053 9.75 38.87 45.34
CA GLN A 1053 8.38 39.35 45.11
C GLN A 1053 8.28 40.32 43.92
N TYR A 1054 7.19 40.22 43.14
CA TYR A 1054 6.85 41.13 42.04
C TYR A 1054 6.77 42.63 42.41
N THR A 1055 6.69 42.94 43.71
CA THR A 1055 6.44 44.30 44.25
C THR A 1055 7.60 44.90 45.05
N GLY A 1056 8.74 44.22 45.16
CA GLY A 1056 9.84 44.61 46.05
C GLY A 1056 11.01 45.33 45.36
N SER A 1057 11.55 46.37 46.00
CA SER A 1057 12.92 46.86 45.74
C SER A 1057 13.82 46.47 46.91
N SER A 1058 14.80 45.58 46.68
CA SER A 1058 15.76 45.11 47.68
C SER A 1058 17.18 45.58 47.37
N GLU A 1059 18.06 45.62 48.39
CA GLU A 1059 19.46 46.02 48.20
C GLU A 1059 20.23 44.98 47.36
N VAL A 1060 21.02 45.47 46.41
CA VAL A 1060 21.73 44.64 45.42
C VAL A 1060 22.95 43.96 46.05
N GLU A 1061 22.83 42.68 46.40
CA GLU A 1061 23.96 41.76 46.31
C GLU A 1061 24.22 41.48 44.81
N ALA A 1062 25.48 41.56 44.38
CA ALA A 1062 25.85 41.14 43.03
C ALA A 1062 25.65 39.61 42.90
N PRO A 1063 25.15 39.10 41.76
CA PRO A 1063 24.98 37.67 41.54
C PRO A 1063 26.33 36.94 41.58
N ARG A 1064 26.37 35.75 42.19
CA ARG A 1064 27.62 34.97 42.37
C ARG A 1064 27.41 33.48 42.16
N LEU A 1065 28.41 32.83 41.58
CA LEU A 1065 28.56 31.37 41.55
C LEU A 1065 29.60 30.96 42.59
N PHE A 1066 29.29 30.04 43.51
CA PHE A 1066 30.28 29.42 44.39
C PHE A 1066 30.04 27.91 44.53
N THR A 1067 30.87 27.12 43.84
CA THR A 1067 30.68 25.67 43.71
C THR A 1067 31.96 24.92 44.03
N VAL A 1068 31.82 23.72 44.59
CA VAL A 1068 32.92 22.82 44.94
C VAL A 1068 32.62 21.41 44.43
N TYR A 1069 33.46 20.86 43.54
CA TYR A 1069 33.23 19.57 42.88
C TYR A 1069 34.55 18.83 42.55
N PRO A 1070 34.56 17.49 42.44
CA PRO A 1070 33.51 16.59 42.93
C PRO A 1070 33.38 16.68 44.45
N ASN A 1071 32.20 16.46 44.99
CA ASN A 1071 31.96 16.54 46.43
C ASN A 1071 30.90 15.51 46.82
N PRO A 1072 31.28 14.37 47.43
CA PRO A 1072 32.56 14.08 48.06
C PRO A 1072 33.77 13.91 47.12
N ALA A 1073 34.98 14.12 47.66
CA ALA A 1073 36.27 14.00 46.96
C ALA A 1073 37.31 13.16 47.72
N GLN A 1074 38.30 12.63 47.00
CA GLN A 1074 39.43 11.88 47.58
C GLN A 1074 40.63 12.79 47.85
N ASP A 1075 41.36 13.20 46.81
CA ASP A 1075 42.62 13.94 46.93
C ASP A 1075 42.53 15.43 46.59
N GLU A 1076 41.48 15.89 45.90
CA GLU A 1076 41.34 17.27 45.43
C GLU A 1076 39.87 17.63 45.17
N VAL A 1077 39.51 18.91 45.37
CA VAL A 1077 38.28 19.52 44.86
C VAL A 1077 38.62 20.70 43.96
N ILE A 1078 37.85 20.89 42.90
CA ILE A 1078 37.83 22.13 42.13
C ILE A 1078 36.87 23.11 42.80
N VAL A 1079 37.32 24.34 42.95
CA VAL A 1079 36.54 25.48 43.44
C VAL A 1079 36.34 26.44 42.28
N GLU A 1080 35.10 26.81 42.04
CA GLU A 1080 34.70 27.66 40.92
C GLU A 1080 33.89 28.85 41.45
N LEU A 1081 34.35 30.06 41.09
CA LEU A 1081 33.89 31.34 41.61
C LEU A 1081 33.61 32.30 40.44
N GLN A 1082 32.39 32.83 40.35
CA GLN A 1082 32.01 33.88 39.39
C GLN A 1082 31.30 35.03 40.12
N GLY A 1083 31.46 36.27 39.65
CA GLY A 1083 30.75 37.44 40.20
C GLY A 1083 31.33 38.01 41.49
N PHE A 1084 32.50 37.53 41.92
CA PHE A 1084 33.24 38.09 43.05
C PHE A 1084 34.03 39.36 42.69
N GLY A 1085 34.24 39.66 41.40
CA GLY A 1085 34.92 40.86 40.92
C GLY A 1085 36.44 40.89 41.19
N ALA A 1086 37.15 41.74 40.44
CA ALA A 1086 38.61 41.80 40.43
C ALA A 1086 39.21 42.29 41.77
N SER A 1087 39.41 41.37 42.71
CA SER A 1087 39.84 41.64 44.09
C SER A 1087 40.60 40.46 44.70
N GLU A 1088 41.15 40.65 45.91
CA GLU A 1088 41.82 39.58 46.66
C GLU A 1088 40.80 38.72 47.41
N LEU A 1089 40.77 37.42 47.11
CA LEU A 1089 39.90 36.42 47.75
C LEU A 1089 40.72 35.50 48.64
N GLN A 1090 40.25 35.23 49.85
CA GLN A 1090 40.90 34.32 50.79
C GLN A 1090 40.05 33.04 50.96
N LEU A 1091 40.55 31.94 50.39
CA LEU A 1091 39.97 30.60 50.51
C LEU A 1091 40.53 29.90 51.75
N GLU A 1092 39.65 29.30 52.55
CA GLU A 1092 40.00 28.60 53.78
C GLU A 1092 39.26 27.26 53.86
N LEU A 1093 39.96 26.14 53.95
CA LEU A 1093 39.33 24.87 54.31
C LEU A 1093 39.41 24.70 55.82
N ILE A 1094 38.26 24.44 56.45
CA ILE A 1094 38.06 24.51 57.90
C ILE A 1094 37.40 23.20 58.36
N ASP A 1095 37.75 22.69 59.54
CA ASP A 1095 37.01 21.57 60.15
C ASP A 1095 35.76 22.03 60.93
N LEU A 1096 34.95 21.06 61.38
CA LEU A 1096 33.73 21.31 62.15
C LEU A 1096 33.96 21.96 63.53
N THR A 1097 35.22 22.11 63.97
CA THR A 1097 35.57 22.86 65.20
C THR A 1097 35.94 24.31 64.92
N GLY A 1098 35.99 24.72 63.64
CA GLY A 1098 36.45 26.03 63.21
C GLY A 1098 37.97 26.11 63.01
N GLN A 1099 38.70 24.99 63.07
CA GLN A 1099 40.15 24.99 62.81
C GLN A 1099 40.41 25.07 61.30
N ILE A 1100 41.12 26.11 60.87
CA ILE A 1100 41.59 26.27 59.49
C ILE A 1100 42.71 25.23 59.24
N LEU A 1101 42.48 24.37 58.25
CA LEU A 1101 43.40 23.31 57.81
C LEU A 1101 44.20 23.72 56.56
N LEU A 1102 43.60 24.51 55.68
CA LEU A 1102 44.23 25.09 54.50
C LEU A 1102 43.78 26.55 54.37
N ARG A 1103 44.70 27.44 53.97
CA ARG A 1103 44.40 28.83 53.63
C ARG A 1103 45.18 29.22 52.39
N GLN A 1104 44.50 29.80 51.40
CA GLN A 1104 45.07 30.23 50.13
C GLN A 1104 44.48 31.59 49.75
N THR A 1105 45.36 32.57 49.50
CA THR A 1105 44.98 33.85 48.91
C THR A 1105 45.02 33.71 47.39
N VAL A 1106 44.01 34.26 46.69
CA VAL A 1106 43.91 34.25 45.23
C VAL A 1106 43.53 35.66 44.76
N GLU A 1107 44.33 36.22 43.86
CA GLU A 1107 44.00 37.49 43.18
C GLU A 1107 43.15 37.19 41.94
N GLN A 1108 41.94 37.74 41.86
CA GLN A 1108 41.07 37.55 40.70
C GLN A 1108 41.41 38.56 39.59
N GLY A 1109 42.03 38.09 38.50
CA GLY A 1109 42.34 38.91 37.32
C GLY A 1109 41.23 38.96 36.26
N ALA A 1110 40.21 38.11 36.37
CA ALA A 1110 39.05 38.00 35.50
C ALA A 1110 37.82 37.59 36.32
N ASP A 1111 36.62 37.87 35.84
CA ASP A 1111 35.37 37.75 36.62
C ASP A 1111 34.94 36.29 36.93
N HIS A 1112 35.62 35.33 36.30
CA HIS A 1112 35.51 33.89 36.54
C HIS A 1112 36.87 33.33 36.99
N LEU A 1113 36.89 32.61 38.11
CA LEU A 1113 38.05 31.96 38.71
C LEU A 1113 37.75 30.48 39.00
N ARG A 1114 38.54 29.58 38.42
CA ARG A 1114 38.49 28.14 38.65
C ARG A 1114 39.86 27.67 39.16
N LEU A 1115 39.90 27.03 40.32
CA LEU A 1115 41.16 26.53 40.90
C LEU A 1115 41.01 25.17 41.60
N PRO A 1116 42.05 24.32 41.55
CA PRO A 1116 42.13 23.13 42.39
C PRO A 1116 42.52 23.47 43.84
N VAL A 1117 41.86 22.82 44.80
CA VAL A 1117 42.19 22.81 46.22
C VAL A 1117 42.49 21.36 46.63
N ALA A 1118 43.78 21.06 46.77
CA ALA A 1118 44.25 19.74 47.18
C ALA A 1118 43.80 19.41 48.61
N LEU A 1119 43.14 18.27 48.77
CA LEU A 1119 42.77 17.67 50.05
C LEU A 1119 43.81 16.65 50.54
N HIS A 1120 44.91 16.45 49.82
CA HIS A 1120 45.94 15.48 50.16
C HIS A 1120 46.52 15.72 51.56
N GLY A 1121 46.64 14.65 52.36
CA GLY A 1121 47.08 14.72 53.77
C GLY A 1121 46.01 15.12 54.79
N ILE A 1122 44.83 15.58 54.36
CA ILE A 1122 43.68 15.85 55.25
C ILE A 1122 42.96 14.51 55.57
N PRO A 1123 42.47 14.28 56.81
CA PRO A 1123 41.71 13.07 57.14
C PRO A 1123 40.39 12.92 56.35
N THR A 1124 39.85 11.70 56.30
CA THR A 1124 38.45 11.46 55.87
C THR A 1124 37.49 12.12 56.85
N GLY A 1125 36.56 12.95 56.37
CA GLY A 1125 35.67 13.74 57.22
C GLY A 1125 34.89 14.82 56.47
N MET A 1126 34.05 15.58 57.18
CA MET A 1126 33.39 16.77 56.64
C MET A 1126 34.14 18.04 57.06
N TYR A 1127 34.26 18.95 56.13
CA TYR A 1127 34.96 20.23 56.21
C TYR A 1127 34.06 21.34 55.68
N GLN A 1128 34.49 22.58 55.87
CA GLN A 1128 33.85 23.79 55.35
C GLN A 1128 34.90 24.59 54.58
N LEU A 1129 34.72 24.73 53.27
CA LEU A 1129 35.49 25.66 52.46
C LEU A 1129 34.82 27.03 52.54
N ARG A 1130 35.52 28.00 53.12
CA ARG A 1130 35.10 29.39 53.26
C ARG A 1130 35.84 30.28 52.27
N VAL A 1131 35.11 31.01 51.44
CA VAL A 1131 35.62 32.19 50.71
C VAL A 1131 35.45 33.40 51.62
N VAL A 1132 36.46 34.25 51.74
CA VAL A 1132 36.39 35.54 52.44
C VAL A 1132 36.80 36.66 51.49
N GLN A 1133 36.00 37.73 51.46
CA GLN A 1133 36.26 38.94 50.69
C GLN A 1133 35.91 40.14 51.57
N GLU A 1134 36.87 41.03 51.80
CA GLU A 1134 36.75 42.17 52.72
C GLU A 1134 36.23 41.79 54.12
N SER A 1135 34.92 41.95 54.36
CA SER A 1135 34.22 41.67 55.62
C SER A 1135 33.11 40.61 55.48
N LYS A 1136 32.90 40.08 54.28
CA LYS A 1136 31.91 39.02 53.98
C LYS A 1136 32.60 37.67 53.84
N SER A 1137 31.87 36.60 54.14
CA SER A 1137 32.36 35.24 53.93
C SER A 1137 31.25 34.27 53.57
N TRP A 1138 31.50 33.43 52.58
CA TRP A 1138 30.59 32.41 52.06
C TRP A 1138 31.19 31.03 52.36
N VAL A 1139 30.37 30.02 52.65
CA VAL A 1139 30.86 28.71 53.12
C VAL A 1139 30.17 27.57 52.40
N ARG A 1140 30.94 26.61 51.88
CA ARG A 1140 30.45 25.35 51.32
C ARG A 1140 30.95 24.14 52.11
N PRO A 1141 30.13 23.12 52.37
CA PRO A 1141 30.61 21.86 52.93
C PRO A 1141 31.51 21.14 51.92
N VAL A 1142 32.58 20.49 52.40
CA VAL A 1142 33.47 19.64 51.60
C VAL A 1142 33.63 18.31 52.30
N VAL A 1143 33.22 17.23 51.66
CA VAL A 1143 33.30 15.87 52.22
C VAL A 1143 34.51 15.17 51.63
N LYS A 1144 35.52 14.90 52.47
CA LYS A 1144 36.64 14.04 52.09
C LYS A 1144 36.30 12.57 52.36
N VAL A 1145 36.31 11.75 51.31
CA VAL A 1145 36.23 10.29 51.36
C VAL A 1145 37.64 9.65 51.37
N LYS A 1146 37.70 8.32 51.37
CA LYS A 1146 38.96 7.55 51.34
C LYS A 1146 39.50 7.37 49.93
#